data_AF-A0A9W8CR18-F1
#
_entry.id   AF-A0A9W8CR18-F1
#
_cell.length_a   1.000
_cell.length_b   1.000
_cell.length_c   1.000
_cell.angle_alpha   90.00
_cell.angle_beta   90.00
_cell.angle_gamma   90.00
#
_symmetry.space_group_name_H-M   'P 1'
#
loop_
_entity.id
_entity.type
_entity.pdbx_description
1 polymer ?
#
loop_
_entity_poly.entity_id
_entity_poly.type
_entity_poly.pdbx_seq_one_letter_code
_entity_poly.pdbx_strand_id
1 'polypeptide(L)'
;MSIQSEQQPGQQQSQPLLGSPSVTASSSASNSDHPAAGEQGYGTVARSGPEGSPEVRNLTSSTEVFFHIFCILAGTGILQLPYALKEGGWAGIFYIVLVAFISTYCGNIVVKCLYCTPGKRLKSYSQIVEVAFGSTGRQVVRLLKDFNLLGVFGVYIVLAGININSLLAGTALDQLGVQFWIIVSSLMVWAVIVLAREVHDVFLLSIFGTLTMVATVVIIVWLGLVDLDYQEVRPPTKLVDLKLAPISMASICFSFGGNLNWPDLEASMKSPKQWSKTLSLATAFTAFIYICIAAVGYGVYGDLVKSPIMLSLPPGIPVVVANAMMTAHVLLASPILLTSVFSEAERDLDFHSASLSPRRQWVYRAVFRSIVMLTLTLVAVFVSDFSKGVSILGAVAESMVIFVIPIVCYIKLFRDKRAFTRTEYMWCGLIVTIGLMCLIYDLSVSTYSPDGRVFQVEYAQKAVDNSGTAIGLRVKDGVVLAVEKIKHSRLLVPNSNKRIMTAGTHIGVASAGWMSDTRHLVKRAREEARHYNSTYKSPIPANIIAERMGMYVQAYTLYSAVRPFGVSTLLATMDADGPQLYMIEPSGQYMGYHGCAVGKGKQAAKTEIEKLNLETLSVRDAVKEAARIIYSVHDSSKDKLFELELSWVCAESGRVHTHVPQDLFDEAVEYAENADASDDEDDEMDDDE
;
A
#
# COMPACT_ATOMS: atom_id res chain seq x y z
N MET A 1 17.40 -54.86 19.53
CA MET A 1 16.75 -55.92 18.73
C MET A 1 16.89 -55.50 17.27
N SER A 2 17.80 -56.15 16.56
CA SER A 2 17.81 -56.47 15.10
C SER A 2 17.50 -55.33 14.09
N ILE A 3 18.44 -54.75 13.32
CA ILE A 3 19.31 -55.25 12.21
C ILE A 3 18.64 -55.20 10.80
N GLN A 4 19.45 -54.73 9.83
CA GLN A 4 19.42 -54.84 8.34
C GLN A 4 18.54 -53.85 7.55
N SER A 5 19.00 -53.01 6.59
CA SER A 5 19.96 -53.09 5.47
C SER A 5 19.55 -54.01 4.31
N GLU A 6 19.27 -53.44 3.13
CA GLU A 6 19.95 -53.68 1.82
C GLU A 6 19.09 -53.47 0.54
N GLN A 7 19.75 -52.82 -0.44
CA GLN A 7 19.81 -53.11 -1.90
C GLN A 7 18.59 -52.91 -2.86
N GLN A 8 18.81 -52.01 -3.84
CA GLN A 8 18.42 -52.13 -5.28
C GLN A 8 19.37 -53.13 -5.99
N PRO A 9 19.23 -53.58 -7.28
CA PRO A 9 18.44 -53.05 -8.43
C PRO A 9 17.76 -54.10 -9.37
N GLY A 10 17.03 -53.68 -10.41
CA GLY A 10 16.58 -54.60 -11.47
C GLY A 10 15.61 -54.07 -12.55
N GLN A 11 16.20 -53.68 -13.68
CA GLN A 11 15.77 -53.66 -15.10
C GLN A 11 14.36 -54.05 -15.63
N GLN A 12 14.05 -53.37 -16.76
CA GLN A 12 13.33 -53.77 -18.00
C GLN A 12 11.80 -53.78 -18.07
N GLN A 13 11.24 -52.89 -18.91
CA GLN A 13 10.64 -53.28 -20.20
C GLN A 13 10.36 -52.08 -21.12
N SER A 14 10.53 -52.33 -22.40
CA SER A 14 10.58 -51.38 -23.53
C SER A 14 9.62 -51.82 -24.64
N GLN A 15 9.23 -50.85 -25.50
CA GLN A 15 8.73 -50.91 -26.90
C GLN A 15 7.23 -50.61 -27.14
N PRO A 16 6.80 -50.21 -28.38
CA PRO A 16 7.57 -49.97 -29.62
C PRO A 16 7.31 -48.63 -30.36
N LEU A 17 8.17 -48.43 -31.38
CA LEU A 17 8.27 -47.37 -32.39
C LEU A 17 7.30 -47.53 -33.59
N LEU A 18 6.98 -46.41 -34.23
CA LEU A 18 6.67 -46.21 -35.67
C LEU A 18 6.90 -44.71 -35.96
N GLY A 19 7.59 -44.21 -36.98
CA GLY A 19 8.35 -44.73 -38.11
C GLY A 19 8.82 -43.48 -38.89
N SER A 20 10.07 -43.46 -39.34
CA SER A 20 10.64 -42.41 -40.20
C SER A 20 10.54 -42.80 -41.69
N PRO A 21 10.76 -41.84 -42.60
CA PRO A 21 11.53 -42.12 -43.80
C PRO A 21 12.79 -41.26 -43.88
N SER A 22 13.87 -41.95 -44.22
CA SER A 22 15.23 -41.52 -44.53
C SER A 22 15.34 -40.64 -45.78
N VAL A 23 16.30 -39.70 -45.80
CA VAL A 23 17.12 -39.42 -46.99
C VAL A 23 18.57 -39.10 -46.58
N THR A 24 19.45 -39.92 -47.16
CA THR A 24 20.92 -39.97 -47.34
C THR A 24 21.82 -38.78 -47.02
N ALA A 25 23.00 -39.15 -46.51
CA ALA A 25 24.21 -38.37 -46.29
C ALA A 25 25.01 -38.05 -47.57
N SER A 26 25.83 -37.00 -47.49
CA SER A 26 27.10 -36.92 -48.24
C SER A 26 28.18 -36.26 -47.38
N SER A 27 29.30 -36.98 -47.28
CA SER A 27 30.53 -36.72 -46.54
C SER A 27 31.44 -35.67 -47.19
N SER A 28 32.21 -34.94 -46.38
CA SER A 28 33.62 -34.68 -46.65
C SER A 28 34.40 -34.34 -45.36
N ALA A 29 35.49 -35.07 -45.15
CA ALA A 29 36.61 -34.75 -44.25
C ALA A 29 37.29 -33.44 -44.74
N SER A 30 38.14 -32.71 -44.02
CA SER A 30 39.22 -33.05 -43.10
C SER A 30 39.83 -31.75 -42.55
N ASN A 31 40.29 -31.75 -41.30
CA ASN A 31 41.62 -31.31 -40.84
C ASN A 31 41.62 -30.70 -39.43
N SER A 32 42.57 -31.23 -38.68
CA SER A 32 43.12 -30.80 -37.40
C SER A 32 43.57 -29.35 -37.42
N ASP A 33 43.34 -28.64 -36.31
CA ASP A 33 44.39 -27.99 -35.52
C ASP A 33 43.78 -27.38 -34.24
N HIS A 34 44.35 -27.72 -33.08
CA HIS A 34 44.16 -26.97 -31.84
C HIS A 34 45.05 -25.72 -31.87
N PRO A 35 44.56 -24.56 -31.38
CA PRO A 35 45.14 -24.09 -30.13
C PRO A 35 44.17 -23.37 -29.16
N ALA A 36 44.51 -23.51 -27.88
CA ALA A 36 44.41 -22.58 -26.75
C ALA A 36 43.09 -21.85 -26.44
N ALA A 37 42.65 -22.04 -25.19
CA ALA A 37 41.58 -21.31 -24.51
C ALA A 37 41.85 -19.79 -24.49
N GLY A 38 40.95 -19.04 -25.11
CA GLY A 38 40.84 -17.59 -25.04
C GLY A 38 39.37 -17.20 -25.20
N GLU A 39 38.93 -16.21 -24.43
CA GLU A 39 37.54 -15.72 -24.34
C GLU A 39 36.87 -15.56 -25.71
N GLN A 40 35.82 -16.35 -25.98
CA GLN A 40 35.02 -16.21 -27.19
C GLN A 40 34.20 -14.91 -27.14
N GLY A 41 34.67 -13.93 -27.90
CA GLY A 41 33.91 -12.73 -28.22
C GLY A 41 32.58 -13.08 -28.91
N TYR A 42 31.52 -12.37 -28.51
CA TYR A 42 30.20 -12.46 -29.10
C TYR A 42 30.25 -12.28 -30.63
N GLY A 43 30.10 -13.41 -31.35
CA GLY A 43 30.00 -13.47 -32.79
C GLY A 43 28.78 -12.71 -33.30
N THR A 44 28.99 -11.86 -34.29
CA THR A 44 27.94 -11.07 -34.94
C THR A 44 27.11 -11.99 -35.82
N VAL A 45 25.90 -12.36 -35.40
CA VAL A 45 24.97 -13.15 -36.23
C VAL A 45 24.31 -12.21 -37.24
N ALA A 46 24.47 -12.52 -38.54
CA ALA A 46 23.77 -11.83 -39.62
C ALA A 46 22.26 -12.03 -39.48
N ARG A 47 21.51 -10.92 -39.53
CA ARG A 47 20.05 -10.89 -39.37
C ARG A 47 19.39 -11.17 -40.73
N SER A 48 18.79 -12.35 -40.91
CA SER A 48 17.88 -12.63 -42.02
C SER A 48 16.43 -12.63 -41.52
N GLY A 49 15.64 -11.64 -41.93
CA GLY A 49 14.18 -11.61 -41.75
C GLY A 49 13.45 -12.31 -42.92
N PRO A 50 12.16 -12.65 -42.78
CA PRO A 50 11.35 -13.18 -43.88
C PRO A 50 11.09 -12.09 -44.93
N GLU A 51 10.97 -12.50 -46.19
CA GLU A 51 10.78 -11.64 -47.35
C GLU A 51 9.55 -10.72 -47.24
N GLY A 52 9.78 -9.42 -47.45
CA GLY A 52 8.76 -8.37 -47.52
C GLY A 52 9.35 -7.01 -47.12
N SER A 53 9.74 -6.21 -48.13
CA SER A 53 10.21 -4.80 -48.10
C SER A 53 11.05 -4.31 -46.89
N PRO A 54 12.29 -3.81 -47.06
CA PRO A 54 13.09 -3.33 -45.96
C PRO A 54 12.50 -2.04 -45.37
N GLU A 55 11.78 -2.16 -44.27
CA GLU A 55 11.54 -1.02 -43.38
C GLU A 55 12.90 -0.62 -42.80
N VAL A 56 13.44 0.53 -43.22
CA VAL A 56 14.69 1.07 -42.69
C VAL A 56 14.43 1.50 -41.25
N ARG A 57 14.59 0.57 -40.32
CA ARG A 57 14.47 0.85 -38.89
C ARG A 57 15.68 1.71 -38.49
N ASN A 58 15.47 3.00 -38.27
CA ASN A 58 16.49 3.91 -37.76
C ASN A 58 16.99 3.40 -36.40
N LEU A 59 18.16 2.75 -36.39
CA LEU A 59 18.76 2.20 -35.18
C LEU A 59 19.30 3.34 -34.30
N THR A 60 19.02 3.24 -33.00
CA THR A 60 19.31 4.23 -31.96
C THR A 60 20.81 4.24 -31.65
N SER A 61 21.39 5.44 -31.48
CA SER A 61 22.81 5.57 -31.08
C SER A 61 23.01 5.22 -29.60
N SER A 62 24.24 4.86 -29.21
CA SER A 62 24.55 4.54 -27.80
C SER A 62 24.32 5.73 -26.86
N THR A 63 24.46 6.96 -27.36
CA THR A 63 24.16 8.19 -26.61
C THR A 63 22.67 8.38 -26.40
N GLU A 64 21.87 8.12 -27.42
CA GLU A 64 20.40 8.17 -27.32
C GLU A 64 19.89 7.11 -26.33
N VAL A 65 20.47 5.89 -26.38
CA VAL A 65 20.17 4.83 -25.42
C VAL A 65 20.54 5.22 -23.99
N PHE A 66 21.65 5.94 -23.77
CA PHE A 66 22.00 6.47 -22.45
C PHE A 66 20.89 7.38 -21.90
N PHE A 67 20.36 8.31 -22.70
CA PHE A 67 19.26 9.18 -22.28
C PHE A 67 17.98 8.40 -22.00
N HIS A 68 17.68 7.38 -22.79
CA HIS A 68 16.54 6.49 -22.52
C HIS A 68 16.70 5.71 -21.20
N ILE A 69 17.87 5.12 -20.94
CA ILE A 69 18.13 4.42 -19.66
C ILE A 69 18.00 5.39 -18.50
N PHE A 70 18.60 6.58 -18.62
CA PHE A 70 18.51 7.59 -17.57
C PHE A 70 17.06 8.01 -17.33
N CYS A 71 16.28 8.31 -18.36
CA CYS A 71 14.87 8.69 -18.23
C CYS A 71 14.01 7.58 -17.59
N ILE A 72 14.28 6.31 -17.92
CA ILE A 72 13.60 5.16 -17.31
C ILE A 72 13.94 5.04 -15.82
N LEU A 73 15.21 5.13 -15.46
CA LEU A 73 15.65 4.99 -14.07
C LEU A 73 15.28 6.24 -13.25
N ALA A 74 15.69 7.42 -13.69
CA ALA A 74 15.43 8.71 -13.07
C ALA A 74 13.97 9.19 -13.23
N GLY A 75 12.99 8.29 -13.03
CA GLY A 75 11.58 8.65 -12.91
C GLY A 75 11.27 9.24 -11.52
N THR A 76 10.03 9.08 -11.07
CA THR A 76 9.52 9.67 -9.81
C THR A 76 10.18 9.13 -8.54
N GLY A 77 10.80 7.94 -8.58
CA GLY A 77 11.46 7.32 -7.43
C GLY A 77 12.55 8.18 -6.80
N ILE A 78 13.18 9.08 -7.58
CA ILE A 78 14.20 10.00 -7.06
C ILE A 78 13.66 10.95 -5.99
N LEU A 79 12.40 11.37 -6.10
CA LEU A 79 11.77 12.32 -5.17
C LEU A 79 11.44 11.70 -3.81
N GLN A 80 11.43 10.36 -3.76
CA GLN A 80 11.21 9.56 -2.55
C GLN A 80 12.50 9.29 -1.78
N LEU A 81 13.67 9.37 -2.42
CA LEU A 81 14.93 8.89 -1.83
C LEU A 81 15.30 9.57 -0.48
N PRO A 82 15.13 10.89 -0.30
CA PRO A 82 15.36 11.50 1.01
C PRO A 82 14.46 10.91 2.10
N TYR A 83 13.20 10.62 1.77
CA TYR A 83 12.25 10.01 2.70
C TYR A 83 12.63 8.55 2.98
N ALA A 84 13.12 7.81 1.98
CA ALA A 84 13.67 6.47 2.19
C ALA A 84 14.87 6.48 3.15
N LEU A 85 15.73 7.51 3.11
CA LEU A 85 16.80 7.71 4.10
C LEU A 85 16.25 8.09 5.48
N LYS A 86 15.18 8.86 5.56
CA LYS A 86 14.45 9.08 6.82
C LYS A 86 13.92 7.78 7.41
N GLU A 87 13.47 6.84 6.59
CA GLU A 87 13.05 5.52 7.07
C GLU A 87 14.23 4.66 7.50
N GLY A 88 15.26 4.49 6.66
CA GLY A 88 16.35 3.52 6.87
C GLY A 88 17.63 4.06 7.53
N GLY A 89 17.79 5.38 7.62
CA GLY A 89 19.01 6.07 8.05
C GLY A 89 20.05 6.29 6.94
N TRP A 90 21.19 6.89 7.29
CA TRP A 90 22.31 7.21 6.39
C TRP A 90 22.91 5.99 5.67
N ALA A 91 22.79 4.77 6.23
CA ALA A 91 23.17 3.55 5.53
C ALA A 91 22.40 3.34 4.21
N GLY A 92 21.27 4.03 4.02
CA GLY A 92 20.58 4.10 2.74
C GLY A 92 21.46 4.57 1.58
N ILE A 93 22.47 5.43 1.81
CA ILE A 93 23.43 5.84 0.76
C ILE A 93 24.27 4.65 0.28
N PHE A 94 24.78 3.85 1.22
CA PHE A 94 25.50 2.62 0.88
C PHE A 94 24.59 1.67 0.09
N TYR A 95 23.32 1.57 0.49
CA TYR A 95 22.34 0.75 -0.20
C TYR A 95 22.03 1.26 -1.62
N ILE A 96 21.93 2.57 -1.87
CA ILE A 96 21.79 3.15 -3.22
C ILE A 96 22.95 2.69 -4.12
N VAL A 97 24.19 2.76 -3.64
CA VAL A 97 25.37 2.29 -4.39
C VAL A 97 25.29 0.79 -4.65
N LEU A 98 24.93 -0.01 -3.64
CA LEU A 98 24.79 -1.45 -3.77
C LEU A 98 23.72 -1.83 -4.80
N VAL A 99 22.54 -1.20 -4.75
CA VAL A 99 21.45 -1.43 -5.70
C VAL A 99 21.86 -1.02 -7.11
N ALA A 100 22.62 0.07 -7.29
CA ALA A 100 23.15 0.46 -8.59
C ALA A 100 24.05 -0.63 -9.20
N PHE A 101 24.94 -1.24 -8.39
CA PHE A 101 25.77 -2.36 -8.82
C PHE A 101 24.92 -3.59 -9.17
N ILE A 102 23.96 -3.95 -8.32
CA ILE A 102 23.09 -5.11 -8.54
C ILE A 102 22.22 -4.89 -9.78
N SER A 103 21.62 -3.72 -9.97
CA SER A 103 20.78 -3.38 -11.11
C SER A 103 21.59 -3.45 -12.42
N THR A 104 22.81 -2.91 -12.43
CA THR A 104 23.72 -3.02 -13.58
C THR A 104 24.07 -4.48 -13.88
N TYR A 105 24.39 -5.28 -12.86
CA TYR A 105 24.69 -6.69 -13.02
C TYR A 105 23.49 -7.47 -13.57
N CYS A 106 22.32 -7.28 -12.99
CA CYS A 106 21.08 -7.94 -13.41
C CYS A 106 20.66 -7.51 -14.81
N GLY A 107 20.80 -6.24 -15.18
CA GLY A 107 20.51 -5.78 -16.54
C GLY A 107 21.42 -6.39 -17.60
N ASN A 108 22.71 -6.60 -17.28
CA ASN A 108 23.61 -7.37 -18.15
C ASN A 108 23.24 -8.86 -18.22
N ILE A 109 22.81 -9.46 -17.11
CA ILE A 109 22.30 -10.83 -17.07
C ILE A 109 21.06 -11.01 -17.94
N VAL A 110 20.10 -10.08 -17.86
CA VAL A 110 18.89 -10.11 -18.68
C VAL A 110 19.26 -10.14 -20.15
N VAL A 111 20.15 -9.24 -20.60
CA VAL A 111 20.62 -9.24 -21.99
C VAL A 111 21.34 -10.54 -22.34
N LYS A 112 22.19 -11.08 -21.46
CA LYS A 112 22.83 -12.38 -21.68
C LYS A 112 21.80 -13.51 -21.84
N CYS A 113 20.72 -13.49 -21.06
CA CYS A 113 19.64 -14.47 -21.15
C CYS A 113 18.83 -14.36 -22.45
N LEU A 114 18.75 -13.17 -23.08
CA LEU A 114 18.13 -13.02 -24.40
C LEU A 114 18.83 -13.85 -25.49
N TYR A 115 20.12 -14.11 -25.31
CA TYR A 115 20.96 -14.89 -26.24
C TYR A 115 21.23 -16.32 -25.74
N CYS A 116 20.41 -16.85 -24.82
CA CYS A 116 20.61 -18.19 -24.26
C CYS A 116 20.46 -19.34 -25.27
N THR A 117 19.78 -19.09 -26.40
CA THR A 117 19.56 -20.05 -27.48
C THR A 117 20.48 -19.70 -28.66
N PRO A 118 21.34 -20.64 -29.12
CA PRO A 118 22.20 -20.40 -30.27
C PRO A 118 21.40 -19.96 -31.52
N GLY A 119 21.85 -18.89 -32.18
CA GLY A 119 21.25 -18.40 -33.43
C GLY A 119 19.90 -17.68 -33.30
N LYS A 120 19.29 -17.60 -32.11
CA LYS A 120 17.99 -16.93 -31.90
C LYS A 120 18.00 -16.05 -30.65
N ARG A 121 17.81 -14.74 -30.85
CA ARG A 121 17.59 -13.77 -29.77
C ARG A 121 16.12 -13.78 -29.34
N LEU A 122 15.86 -13.93 -28.05
CA LEU A 122 14.52 -13.75 -27.47
C LEU A 122 14.11 -12.27 -27.54
N LYS A 123 12.81 -12.00 -27.66
CA LYS A 123 12.30 -10.63 -27.87
C LYS A 123 12.09 -9.88 -26.57
N SER A 124 11.59 -10.55 -25.53
CA SER A 124 11.15 -9.90 -24.30
C SER A 124 11.59 -10.63 -23.04
N TYR A 125 11.51 -9.93 -21.90
CA TYR A 125 11.81 -10.47 -20.58
C TYR A 125 10.92 -11.69 -20.25
N SER A 126 9.62 -11.62 -20.56
CA SER A 126 8.70 -12.75 -20.35
C SER A 126 9.00 -13.99 -21.21
N GLN A 127 9.68 -13.82 -22.35
CA GLN A 127 10.16 -14.95 -23.15
C GLN A 127 11.36 -15.65 -22.52
N ILE A 128 12.26 -14.91 -21.85
CA ILE A 128 13.36 -15.51 -21.08
C ILE A 128 12.79 -16.48 -20.05
N VAL A 129 11.76 -16.04 -19.32
CA VAL A 129 11.14 -16.82 -18.26
C VAL A 129 10.35 -18.00 -18.83
N GLU A 130 9.71 -17.86 -19.99
CA GLU A 130 9.10 -19.02 -20.66
C GLU A 130 10.13 -20.11 -20.97
N VAL A 131 11.29 -19.74 -21.50
CA VAL A 131 12.32 -20.73 -21.83
C VAL A 131 12.87 -21.40 -20.57
N ALA A 132 12.92 -20.68 -19.44
CA ALA A 132 13.43 -21.21 -18.17
C ALA A 132 12.42 -22.06 -17.39
N PHE A 133 11.13 -21.67 -17.38
CA PHE A 133 10.09 -22.19 -16.48
C PHE A 133 8.76 -22.55 -17.17
N GLY A 134 8.66 -22.43 -18.49
CA GLY A 134 7.45 -22.70 -19.26
C GLY A 134 6.41 -21.58 -19.18
N SER A 135 5.21 -21.88 -19.71
CA SER A 135 4.12 -20.90 -19.85
C SER A 135 3.62 -20.35 -18.52
N THR A 136 3.63 -21.16 -17.47
CA THR A 136 3.25 -20.71 -16.11
C THR A 136 4.19 -19.60 -15.63
N GLY A 137 5.50 -19.76 -15.81
CA GLY A 137 6.49 -18.73 -15.46
C GLY A 137 6.31 -17.45 -16.27
N ARG A 138 6.01 -17.57 -17.57
CA ARG A 138 5.66 -16.42 -18.43
C ARG A 138 4.48 -15.64 -17.85
N GLN A 139 3.42 -16.33 -17.42
CA GLN A 139 2.22 -15.65 -16.91
C GLN A 139 2.49 -14.93 -15.60
N VAL A 140 3.26 -15.52 -14.68
CA VAL A 140 3.65 -14.86 -13.42
C VAL A 140 4.42 -13.56 -13.68
N VAL A 141 5.38 -13.60 -14.60
CA VAL A 141 6.18 -12.41 -14.95
C VAL A 141 5.37 -11.36 -15.68
N ARG A 142 4.41 -11.76 -16.51
CA ARG A 142 3.46 -10.83 -17.13
C ARG A 142 2.63 -10.11 -16.09
N LEU A 143 2.06 -10.84 -15.13
CA LEU A 143 1.28 -10.23 -14.03
C LEU A 143 2.13 -9.26 -13.21
N LEU A 144 3.39 -9.61 -12.88
CA LEU A 144 4.31 -8.71 -12.19
C LEU A 144 4.66 -7.47 -13.03
N LYS A 145 4.88 -7.64 -14.34
CA LYS A 145 5.15 -6.54 -15.28
C LYS A 145 3.95 -5.58 -15.35
N ASP A 146 2.74 -6.11 -15.49
CA ASP A 146 1.52 -5.32 -15.62
C ASP A 146 1.20 -4.62 -14.28
N PHE A 147 1.32 -5.32 -13.15
CA PHE A 147 1.21 -4.73 -11.82
C PHE A 147 2.20 -3.57 -11.63
N ASN A 148 3.46 -3.73 -12.06
CA ASN A 148 4.46 -2.68 -11.97
C ASN A 148 4.08 -1.45 -12.82
N LEU A 149 3.82 -1.66 -14.11
CA LEU A 149 3.56 -0.55 -15.04
C LEU A 149 2.27 0.21 -14.71
N LEU A 150 1.20 -0.50 -14.34
CA LEU A 150 -0.05 0.12 -13.92
C LEU A 150 0.08 0.82 -12.57
N GLY A 151 0.86 0.26 -11.64
CA GLY A 151 1.15 0.89 -10.36
C GLY A 151 2.02 2.15 -10.49
N VAL A 152 3.05 2.13 -11.36
CA VAL A 152 3.87 3.31 -11.66
C VAL A 152 3.00 4.43 -12.22
N PHE A 153 2.04 4.11 -13.11
CA PHE A 153 1.04 5.09 -13.55
C PHE A 153 0.23 5.66 -12.38
N GLY A 154 -0.25 4.81 -11.46
CA GLY A 154 -0.95 5.27 -10.25
C GLY A 154 -0.11 6.26 -9.44
N VAL A 155 1.17 5.95 -9.21
CA VAL A 155 2.13 6.84 -8.52
C VAL A 155 2.34 8.15 -9.29
N TYR A 156 2.38 8.11 -10.63
CA TYR A 156 2.56 9.31 -11.46
C TYR A 156 1.36 10.26 -11.36
N ILE A 157 0.15 9.73 -11.37
CA ILE A 157 -1.06 10.54 -11.22
C ILE A 157 -1.22 11.09 -9.80
N VAL A 158 -0.87 10.30 -8.77
CA VAL A 158 -0.81 10.79 -7.38
C VAL A 158 0.19 11.95 -7.27
N LEU A 159 1.39 11.81 -7.84
CA LEU A 159 2.38 12.87 -7.84
C LEU A 159 1.92 14.11 -8.61
N ALA A 160 1.29 13.95 -9.78
CA ALA A 160 0.72 15.05 -10.53
C ALA A 160 -0.35 15.79 -9.71
N GLY A 161 -1.23 15.06 -9.02
CA GLY A 161 -2.24 15.64 -8.13
C GLY A 161 -1.63 16.44 -6.98
N ILE A 162 -0.61 15.90 -6.31
CA ILE A 162 0.13 16.57 -5.23
C ILE A 162 0.80 17.85 -5.75
N ASN A 163 1.48 17.76 -6.89
CA ASN A 163 2.20 18.89 -7.47
C ASN A 163 1.24 20.00 -7.93
N ILE A 164 0.12 19.66 -8.59
CA ILE A 164 -0.88 20.64 -9.01
C ILE A 164 -1.52 21.32 -7.79
N ASN A 165 -1.87 20.55 -6.76
CA ASN A 165 -2.37 21.14 -5.51
C ASN A 165 -1.34 22.10 -4.91
N SER A 166 -0.06 21.73 -4.90
CA SER A 166 1.02 22.60 -4.42
C SER A 166 1.23 23.84 -5.28
N LEU A 167 0.97 23.77 -6.60
CA LEU A 167 1.05 24.92 -7.51
C LEU A 167 -0.09 25.92 -7.29
N LEU A 168 -1.24 25.44 -6.83
CA LEU A 168 -2.45 26.23 -6.61
C LEU A 168 -2.65 26.66 -5.15
N ALA A 169 -1.70 26.34 -4.29
CA ALA A 169 -1.70 26.74 -2.88
C ALA A 169 -1.88 28.27 -2.75
N GLY A 170 -2.84 28.70 -1.93
CA GLY A 170 -3.16 30.11 -1.73
C GLY A 170 -4.04 30.75 -2.82
N THR A 171 -4.53 29.99 -3.79
CA THR A 171 -5.57 30.42 -4.74
C THR A 171 -6.95 29.94 -4.32
N ALA A 172 -8.01 30.44 -4.97
CA ALA A 172 -9.38 29.95 -4.72
C ALA A 172 -9.56 28.45 -5.00
N LEU A 173 -8.65 27.83 -5.76
CA LEU A 173 -8.70 26.42 -6.15
C LEU A 173 -8.04 25.48 -5.12
N ASP A 174 -7.41 26.01 -4.07
CA ASP A 174 -6.74 25.21 -3.03
C ASP A 174 -7.71 24.31 -2.24
N GLN A 175 -8.99 24.72 -2.15
CA GLN A 175 -10.04 23.98 -1.43
C GLN A 175 -10.46 22.65 -2.08
N LEU A 176 -10.11 22.43 -3.36
CA LEU A 176 -10.50 21.22 -4.10
C LEU A 176 -9.71 19.97 -3.68
N GLY A 177 -8.53 20.15 -3.09
CA GLY A 177 -7.69 19.09 -2.54
C GLY A 177 -7.02 18.18 -3.58
N VAL A 178 -6.09 17.35 -3.09
CA VAL A 178 -5.24 16.47 -3.92
C VAL A 178 -6.06 15.45 -4.72
N GLN A 179 -7.11 14.89 -4.13
CA GLN A 179 -7.95 13.86 -4.77
C GLN A 179 -8.65 14.36 -6.03
N PHE A 180 -9.11 15.62 -6.03
CA PHE A 180 -9.68 16.24 -7.22
C PHE A 180 -8.64 16.33 -8.35
N TRP A 181 -7.43 16.79 -8.03
CA TRP A 181 -6.36 16.93 -9.02
C TRP A 181 -5.82 15.60 -9.55
N ILE A 182 -5.91 14.52 -8.77
CA ILE A 182 -5.67 13.14 -9.24
C ILE A 182 -6.67 12.78 -10.34
N ILE A 183 -7.97 13.06 -10.13
CA ILE A 183 -9.01 12.78 -11.13
C ILE A 183 -8.78 13.60 -12.40
N VAL A 184 -8.53 14.91 -12.26
CA VAL A 184 -8.24 15.80 -13.41
C VAL A 184 -7.02 15.32 -14.20
N SER A 185 -5.91 15.01 -13.52
CA SER A 185 -4.69 14.51 -14.13
C SER A 185 -4.93 13.19 -14.88
N SER A 186 -5.72 12.29 -14.29
CA SER A 186 -6.08 11.02 -14.92
C SER A 186 -6.96 11.21 -16.15
N LEU A 187 -7.90 12.17 -16.12
CA LEU A 187 -8.74 12.50 -17.28
C LEU A 187 -7.91 13.08 -18.44
N MET A 188 -6.89 13.88 -18.14
CA MET A 188 -5.94 14.37 -19.16
C MET A 188 -5.21 13.22 -19.85
N VAL A 189 -4.67 12.28 -19.09
CA VAL A 189 -3.98 11.11 -19.66
C VAL A 189 -4.94 10.18 -20.40
N TRP A 190 -6.16 9.99 -19.86
CA TRP A 190 -7.21 9.22 -20.50
C TRP A 190 -7.56 9.77 -21.89
N ALA A 191 -7.73 11.09 -22.01
CA ALA A 191 -7.99 11.73 -23.29
C ALA A 191 -6.88 11.43 -24.30
N VAL A 192 -5.61 11.49 -23.88
CA VAL A 192 -4.47 11.14 -24.75
C VAL A 192 -4.50 9.66 -25.13
N ILE A 193 -4.70 8.74 -24.19
CA ILE A 193 -4.64 7.29 -24.45
C ILE A 193 -5.79 6.77 -25.31
N VAL A 194 -6.99 7.35 -25.19
CA VAL A 194 -8.17 6.93 -25.97
C VAL A 194 -8.19 7.60 -27.34
N LEU A 195 -7.76 8.86 -27.44
CA LEU A 195 -7.82 9.62 -28.70
C LEU A 195 -6.56 9.48 -29.56
N ALA A 196 -5.36 9.39 -28.95
CA ALA A 196 -4.11 9.37 -29.68
C ALA A 196 -3.77 7.95 -30.18
N ARG A 197 -3.35 7.89 -31.45
CA ARG A 197 -2.93 6.68 -32.15
C ARG A 197 -1.41 6.72 -32.25
N GLU A 198 -0.75 6.09 -31.28
CA GLU A 198 0.71 5.91 -31.18
C GLU A 198 1.54 7.22 -31.00
N VAL A 199 2.49 7.19 -30.06
CA VAL A 199 3.44 8.30 -29.85
C VAL A 199 4.70 7.99 -30.67
N HIS A 200 4.88 8.70 -31.78
CA HIS A 200 5.96 8.40 -32.73
C HIS A 200 7.36 8.88 -32.27
N ASP A 201 7.45 9.89 -31.39
CA ASP A 201 8.72 10.53 -31.01
C ASP A 201 9.14 10.28 -29.55
N VAL A 202 9.25 9.00 -29.16
CA VAL A 202 9.67 8.58 -27.80
C VAL A 202 11.05 9.14 -27.40
N PHE A 203 11.92 9.41 -28.38
CA PHE A 203 13.27 9.95 -28.16
C PHE A 203 13.26 11.39 -27.62
N LEU A 204 12.54 12.30 -28.28
CA LEU A 204 12.45 13.70 -27.85
C LEU A 204 11.87 13.80 -26.43
N LEU A 205 10.89 12.96 -26.15
CA LEU A 205 10.25 12.91 -24.85
C LEU A 205 11.18 12.37 -23.74
N SER A 206 12.11 11.48 -24.10
CA SER A 206 13.14 10.98 -23.18
C SER A 206 14.23 12.03 -22.89
N ILE A 207 14.58 12.87 -23.86
CA ILE A 207 15.45 14.05 -23.62
C ILE A 207 14.73 15.04 -22.71
N PHE A 208 13.49 15.39 -23.02
CA PHE A 208 12.69 16.30 -22.21
C PHE A 208 12.57 15.82 -20.76
N GLY A 209 12.28 14.54 -20.57
CA GLY A 209 12.28 13.92 -19.25
C GLY A 209 13.63 14.04 -18.56
N THR A 210 14.71 13.64 -19.22
CA THR A 210 16.08 13.75 -18.67
C THR A 210 16.42 15.16 -18.20
N LEU A 211 16.19 16.17 -19.05
CA LEU A 211 16.46 17.57 -18.73
C LEU A 211 15.61 18.06 -17.56
N THR A 212 14.34 17.67 -17.53
CA THR A 212 13.42 17.98 -16.44
C THR A 212 13.91 17.42 -15.10
N MET A 213 14.36 16.17 -15.09
CA MET A 213 14.85 15.51 -13.88
C MET A 213 16.15 16.13 -13.38
N VAL A 214 17.11 16.39 -14.28
CA VAL A 214 18.38 17.03 -13.92
C VAL A 214 18.14 18.44 -13.36
N ALA A 215 17.31 19.25 -14.03
CA ALA A 215 16.98 20.59 -13.56
C ALA A 215 16.28 20.57 -12.21
N THR A 216 15.33 19.65 -12.01
CA THR A 216 14.64 19.46 -10.74
C THR A 216 15.61 19.10 -9.62
N VAL A 217 16.56 18.19 -9.85
CA VAL A 217 17.57 17.83 -8.85
C VAL A 217 18.47 19.01 -8.53
N VAL A 218 18.91 19.78 -9.52
CA VAL A 218 19.72 20.99 -9.30
C VAL A 218 18.96 21.99 -8.42
N ILE A 219 17.66 22.20 -8.67
CA ILE A 219 16.82 23.08 -7.85
C ILE A 219 16.73 22.55 -6.41
N ILE A 220 16.44 21.26 -6.22
CA ILE A 220 16.29 20.65 -4.88
C ILE A 220 17.60 20.73 -4.10
N VAL A 221 18.73 20.39 -4.73
CA VAL A 221 20.05 20.44 -4.10
C VAL A 221 20.42 21.88 -3.75
N TRP A 222 20.22 22.82 -4.67
CA TRP A 222 20.51 24.23 -4.41
C TRP A 222 19.66 24.79 -3.27
N LEU A 223 18.34 24.58 -3.29
CA LEU A 223 17.45 25.03 -2.21
C LEU A 223 17.77 24.37 -0.87
N GLY A 224 18.09 23.08 -0.86
CA GLY A 224 18.49 22.37 0.36
C GLY A 224 19.79 22.92 0.94
N LEU A 225 20.79 23.21 0.10
CA LEU A 225 22.04 23.84 0.56
C LEU A 225 21.83 25.26 1.07
N VAL A 226 20.92 26.03 0.48
CA VAL A 226 20.55 27.35 1.00
C VAL A 226 19.86 27.22 2.36
N ASP A 227 18.89 26.31 2.50
CA ASP A 227 18.16 26.11 3.77
C ASP A 227 19.07 25.57 4.89
N LEU A 228 20.14 24.83 4.54
CA LEU A 228 21.17 24.38 5.47
C LEU A 228 21.80 25.55 6.26
N ASP A 229 21.95 26.71 5.63
CA ASP A 229 22.55 27.91 6.25
C ASP A 229 21.53 28.68 7.12
N TYR A 230 20.23 28.49 6.89
CA TYR A 230 19.16 29.19 7.62
C TYR A 230 18.64 28.42 8.85
N GLN A 231 18.76 27.10 8.89
CA GLN A 231 18.26 26.32 10.02
C GLN A 231 19.19 26.38 11.24
N GLU A 232 18.78 27.11 12.29
CA GLU A 232 19.53 27.23 13.55
C GLU A 232 19.65 25.89 14.31
N VAL A 233 18.62 25.04 14.25
CA VAL A 233 18.58 23.73 14.91
C VAL A 233 18.29 22.65 13.89
N ARG A 234 19.23 21.71 13.74
CA ARG A 234 19.10 20.62 12.77
C ARG A 234 18.15 19.54 13.27
N PRO A 235 17.19 19.09 12.44
CA PRO A 235 16.43 17.89 12.73
C PRO A 235 17.35 16.68 12.95
N PRO A 236 17.01 15.77 13.87
CA PRO A 236 17.82 14.58 14.12
C PRO A 236 17.92 13.72 12.85
N THR A 237 19.06 13.04 12.72
CA THR A 237 19.27 12.00 11.72
C THR A 237 19.77 10.72 12.40
N LYS A 238 19.54 9.59 11.77
CA LYS A 238 19.98 8.28 12.27
C LYS A 238 20.90 7.58 11.28
N LEU A 239 21.86 6.83 11.81
CA LEU A 239 22.80 6.06 10.99
C LEU A 239 22.10 4.87 10.32
N VAL A 240 21.34 4.11 11.09
CA VAL A 240 20.56 2.93 10.64
C VAL A 240 19.29 2.81 11.46
N ASP A 241 18.18 2.47 10.80
CA ASP A 241 16.96 1.99 11.45
C ASP A 241 16.61 0.60 10.91
N LEU A 242 16.98 -0.44 11.66
CA LEU A 242 16.75 -1.82 11.26
C LEU A 242 15.27 -2.21 11.20
N LYS A 243 14.38 -1.47 11.86
CA LYS A 243 12.93 -1.77 11.85
C LYS A 243 12.30 -1.32 10.54
N LEU A 244 12.66 -0.13 10.07
CA LEU A 244 12.14 0.46 8.83
C LEU A 244 13.03 0.20 7.61
N ALA A 245 14.20 -0.44 7.79
CA ALA A 245 15.14 -0.78 6.73
C ALA A 245 14.49 -1.52 5.53
N PRO A 246 13.60 -2.52 5.70
CA PRO A 246 12.97 -3.18 4.55
C PRO A 246 12.13 -2.23 3.67
N ILE A 247 11.42 -1.28 4.28
CA ILE A 247 10.59 -0.28 3.59
C ILE A 247 11.49 0.70 2.82
N SER A 248 12.54 1.19 3.48
CA SER A 248 13.57 2.03 2.86
C SER A 248 14.24 1.31 1.68
N MET A 249 14.62 0.04 1.86
CA MET A 249 15.25 -0.79 0.83
C MET A 249 14.33 -1.02 -0.36
N ALA A 250 13.03 -1.26 -0.13
CA ALA A 250 12.04 -1.40 -1.19
C ALA A 250 11.89 -0.08 -1.98
N SER A 251 11.81 1.05 -1.29
CA SER A 251 11.73 2.38 -1.91
C SER A 251 12.97 2.71 -2.75
N ILE A 252 14.18 2.38 -2.27
CA ILE A 252 15.43 2.57 -3.03
C ILE A 252 15.48 1.61 -4.22
N CYS A 253 15.02 0.36 -4.06
CA CYS A 253 14.94 -0.61 -5.14
C CYS A 253 14.05 -0.13 -6.29
N PHE A 254 12.89 0.46 -5.97
CA PHE A 254 11.98 1.04 -6.96
C PHE A 254 12.67 2.05 -7.87
N SER A 255 13.54 2.90 -7.31
CA SER A 255 14.26 3.91 -8.08
C SER A 255 15.24 3.33 -9.13
N PHE A 256 15.56 2.03 -9.08
CA PHE A 256 16.40 1.38 -10.08
C PHE A 256 15.63 0.45 -11.02
N GLY A 257 14.31 0.66 -11.14
CA GLY A 257 13.39 -0.08 -12.00
C GLY A 257 13.61 0.15 -13.49
N GLY A 258 14.00 -0.91 -14.21
CA GLY A 258 14.21 -0.83 -15.66
C GLY A 258 14.37 -2.17 -16.39
N ASN A 259 14.53 -3.28 -15.67
CA ASN A 259 14.85 -4.58 -16.28
C ASN A 259 13.82 -5.11 -17.29
N LEU A 260 12.56 -4.69 -17.18
CA LEU A 260 11.50 -5.04 -18.12
C LEU A 260 11.71 -4.40 -19.50
N ASN A 261 12.39 -3.25 -19.55
CA ASN A 261 12.55 -2.43 -20.74
C ASN A 261 13.86 -2.72 -21.49
N TRP A 262 14.85 -3.34 -20.85
CA TRP A 262 16.16 -3.62 -21.45
C TRP A 262 16.12 -4.45 -22.73
N PRO A 263 15.26 -5.49 -22.88
CA PRO A 263 15.19 -6.23 -24.13
C PRO A 263 14.78 -5.35 -25.32
N ASP A 264 13.81 -4.46 -25.17
CA ASP A 264 13.39 -3.61 -26.30
C ASP A 264 14.44 -2.53 -26.60
N LEU A 265 15.06 -1.97 -25.55
CA LEU A 265 16.08 -0.93 -25.68
C LEU A 265 17.40 -1.46 -26.27
N GLU A 266 17.85 -2.65 -25.87
CA GLU A 266 19.02 -3.28 -26.49
C GLU A 266 18.75 -3.64 -27.96
N ALA A 267 17.51 -4.03 -28.30
CA ALA A 267 17.13 -4.36 -29.66
C ALA A 267 17.20 -3.13 -30.60
N SER A 268 16.97 -1.93 -30.08
CA SER A 268 17.02 -0.68 -30.86
C SER A 268 18.44 -0.16 -31.07
N MET A 269 19.44 -0.65 -30.32
CA MET A 269 20.82 -0.17 -30.43
C MET A 269 21.46 -0.50 -31.78
N LYS A 270 22.13 0.50 -32.36
CA LYS A 270 23.01 0.32 -33.52
C LYS A 270 24.19 -0.63 -33.23
N SER A 271 24.69 -0.62 -31.99
CA SER A 271 25.84 -1.44 -31.58
C SER A 271 25.56 -2.14 -30.24
N PRO A 272 24.87 -3.29 -30.25
CA PRO A 272 24.50 -4.02 -29.03
C PRO A 272 25.69 -4.42 -28.13
N LYS A 273 26.88 -4.60 -28.71
CA LYS A 273 28.12 -4.87 -27.96
C LYS A 273 28.48 -3.77 -26.95
N GLN A 274 27.95 -2.56 -27.13
CA GLN A 274 28.18 -1.44 -26.22
C GLN A 274 27.19 -1.41 -25.04
N TRP A 275 26.17 -2.27 -25.02
CA TRP A 275 25.12 -2.32 -23.98
C TRP A 275 25.68 -2.20 -22.56
N SER A 276 26.65 -3.05 -22.21
CA SER A 276 27.19 -3.09 -20.85
C SER A 276 27.85 -1.77 -20.44
N LYS A 277 28.56 -1.12 -21.38
CA LYS A 277 29.20 0.18 -21.12
C LYS A 277 28.15 1.28 -20.97
N THR A 278 27.16 1.31 -21.87
CA THR A 278 26.07 2.30 -21.84
C THR A 278 25.23 2.18 -20.57
N LEU A 279 24.83 0.96 -20.20
CA LEU A 279 24.06 0.68 -18.98
C LEU A 279 24.85 1.07 -17.72
N SER A 280 26.13 0.70 -17.65
CA SER A 280 26.98 1.02 -16.49
C SER A 280 27.15 2.53 -16.33
N LEU A 281 27.40 3.26 -17.42
CA LEU A 281 27.55 4.72 -17.38
C LEU A 281 26.25 5.42 -16.97
N ALA A 282 25.13 5.02 -17.55
CA ALA A 282 23.81 5.58 -17.22
C ALA A 282 23.45 5.31 -15.75
N THR A 283 23.61 4.07 -15.29
CA THR A 283 23.28 3.68 -13.90
C THR A 283 24.20 4.37 -12.88
N ALA A 284 25.49 4.52 -13.19
CA ALA A 284 26.42 5.26 -12.34
C ALA A 284 26.05 6.75 -12.25
N PHE A 285 25.69 7.37 -13.37
CA PHE A 285 25.22 8.75 -13.39
C PHE A 285 23.91 8.93 -12.59
N THR A 286 22.95 8.01 -12.75
CA THR A 286 21.73 7.98 -11.95
C THR A 286 22.02 7.85 -10.46
N ALA A 287 22.88 6.91 -10.07
CA ALA A 287 23.25 6.69 -8.67
C ALA A 287 23.91 7.93 -8.05
N PHE A 288 24.77 8.64 -8.81
CA PHE A 288 25.36 9.90 -8.36
C PHE A 288 24.28 10.96 -8.05
N ILE A 289 23.34 11.18 -8.98
CA ILE A 289 22.24 12.13 -8.79
C ILE A 289 21.35 11.73 -7.59
N TYR A 290 21.09 10.44 -7.43
CA TYR A 290 20.32 9.89 -6.31
C TYR A 290 20.99 10.12 -4.96
N ILE A 291 22.31 10.00 -4.90
CA ILE A 291 23.07 10.29 -3.67
C ILE A 291 23.00 11.78 -3.37
N CYS A 292 23.15 12.66 -4.37
CA CYS A 292 23.08 14.11 -4.16
C CYS A 292 21.74 14.53 -3.54
N ILE A 293 20.62 14.11 -4.12
CA ILE A 293 19.30 14.47 -3.61
C ILE A 293 19.02 13.82 -2.25
N ALA A 294 19.37 12.54 -2.06
CA ALA A 294 19.13 11.82 -0.82
C ALA A 294 19.94 12.42 0.33
N ALA A 295 21.23 12.68 0.11
CA ALA A 295 22.12 13.23 1.11
C ALA A 295 21.75 14.66 1.50
N VAL A 296 21.43 15.53 0.54
CA VAL A 296 21.02 16.90 0.84
C VAL A 296 19.63 16.91 1.48
N GLY A 297 18.65 16.21 0.91
CA GLY A 297 17.29 16.19 1.43
C GLY A 297 17.21 15.62 2.86
N TYR A 298 17.85 14.47 3.12
CA TYR A 298 17.87 13.92 4.47
C TYR A 298 18.81 14.66 5.42
N GLY A 299 19.95 15.17 4.93
CA GLY A 299 20.90 15.90 5.76
C GLY A 299 20.38 17.24 6.27
N VAL A 300 19.55 17.93 5.47
CA VAL A 300 18.95 19.21 5.83
C VAL A 300 17.70 19.01 6.69
N TYR A 301 16.76 18.19 6.21
CA TYR A 301 15.43 18.08 6.83
C TYR A 301 15.30 16.93 7.84
N GLY A 302 16.26 16.00 7.90
CA GLY A 302 16.29 14.86 8.83
C GLY A 302 14.96 14.12 8.97
N ASP A 303 14.53 13.91 10.20
CA ASP A 303 13.25 13.23 10.49
C ASP A 303 12.00 14.04 10.09
N LEU A 304 12.13 15.29 9.63
CA LEU A 304 11.04 16.12 9.11
C LEU A 304 10.84 16.00 7.59
N VAL A 305 11.69 15.22 6.88
CA VAL A 305 11.51 14.97 5.45
C VAL A 305 10.10 14.44 5.16
N LYS A 306 9.47 15.01 4.13
CA LYS A 306 8.20 14.60 3.55
C LYS A 306 8.43 13.95 2.19
N SER A 307 7.43 13.21 1.75
CA SER A 307 7.40 12.51 0.48
C SER A 307 6.23 13.06 -0.37
N PRO A 308 6.47 13.51 -1.62
CA PRO A 308 7.77 13.73 -2.25
C PRO A 308 8.57 14.87 -1.57
N ILE A 309 9.90 14.91 -1.78
CA ILE A 309 10.79 15.92 -1.17
C ILE A 309 10.38 17.38 -1.44
N MET A 310 9.64 17.63 -2.52
CA MET A 310 9.06 18.94 -2.87
C MET A 310 8.29 19.56 -1.70
N LEU A 311 7.61 18.74 -0.90
CA LEU A 311 6.82 19.18 0.24
C LEU A 311 7.65 19.60 1.46
N SER A 312 8.96 19.32 1.46
CA SER A 312 9.90 19.78 2.49
C SER A 312 10.61 21.08 2.12
N LEU A 313 10.61 21.46 0.85
CA LEU A 313 11.36 22.63 0.38
C LEU A 313 10.67 23.94 0.77
N PRO A 314 11.43 25.03 0.97
CA PRO A 314 10.86 26.35 1.24
C PRO A 314 10.02 26.83 0.04
N PRO A 315 8.85 27.44 0.27
CA PRO A 315 7.98 27.90 -0.82
C PRO A 315 8.66 29.03 -1.62
N GLY A 316 8.54 28.96 -2.93
CA GLY A 316 9.09 29.99 -3.83
C GLY A 316 9.04 29.60 -5.30
N ILE A 317 9.40 30.56 -6.16
CA ILE A 317 9.43 30.36 -7.63
C ILE A 317 10.20 29.11 -8.04
N PRO A 318 11.38 28.77 -7.46
CA PRO A 318 12.11 27.58 -7.87
C PRO A 318 11.34 26.27 -7.61
N VAL A 319 10.62 26.17 -6.48
CA VAL A 319 9.76 25.01 -6.17
C VAL A 319 8.56 24.95 -7.12
N VAL A 320 7.96 26.09 -7.44
CA VAL A 320 6.87 26.18 -8.44
C VAL A 320 7.35 25.69 -9.81
N VAL A 321 8.53 26.10 -10.25
CA VAL A 321 9.14 25.64 -11.51
C VAL A 321 9.40 24.13 -11.47
N ALA A 322 9.99 23.62 -10.39
CA ALA A 322 10.23 22.18 -10.23
C ALA A 322 8.92 21.36 -10.25
N ASN A 323 7.89 21.80 -9.53
CA ASN A 323 6.57 21.16 -9.52
C ASN A 323 5.92 21.16 -10.92
N ALA A 324 5.98 22.28 -11.64
CA ALA A 324 5.42 22.37 -13.00
C ALA A 324 6.15 21.45 -13.98
N MET A 325 7.48 21.46 -13.95
CA MET A 325 8.31 20.60 -14.80
C MET A 325 8.05 19.11 -14.48
N MET A 326 8.09 18.72 -13.21
CA MET A 326 7.82 17.33 -12.81
C MET A 326 6.41 16.88 -13.18
N THR A 327 5.40 17.74 -13.03
CA THR A 327 4.03 17.45 -13.44
C THR A 327 3.95 17.20 -14.95
N ALA A 328 4.55 18.07 -15.76
CA ALA A 328 4.60 17.89 -17.20
C ALA A 328 5.31 16.58 -17.59
N HIS A 329 6.45 16.27 -16.95
CA HIS A 329 7.19 15.05 -17.20
C HIS A 329 6.35 13.79 -16.95
N VAL A 330 5.70 13.68 -15.78
CA VAL A 330 4.95 12.46 -15.45
C VAL A 330 3.67 12.30 -16.26
N LEU A 331 2.98 13.40 -16.58
CA LEU A 331 1.80 13.35 -17.45
C LEU A 331 2.15 12.95 -18.88
N LEU A 332 3.27 13.43 -19.41
CA LEU A 332 3.74 13.06 -20.75
C LEU A 332 4.34 11.65 -20.81
N ALA A 333 4.96 11.17 -19.73
CA ALA A 333 5.49 9.81 -19.65
C ALA A 333 4.38 8.75 -19.50
N SER A 334 3.26 9.11 -18.84
CA SER A 334 2.16 8.19 -18.55
C SER A 334 1.59 7.46 -19.79
N PRO A 335 1.30 8.14 -20.93
CA PRO A 335 0.85 7.47 -22.13
C PRO A 335 1.80 6.40 -22.67
N ILE A 336 3.12 6.60 -22.57
CA ILE A 336 4.11 5.63 -23.07
C ILE A 336 4.01 4.33 -22.25
N LEU A 337 4.00 4.46 -20.91
CA LEU A 337 3.91 3.33 -19.99
C LEU A 337 2.62 2.54 -20.22
N LEU A 338 1.49 3.23 -20.30
CA LEU A 338 0.18 2.62 -20.49
C LEU A 338 0.02 1.95 -21.86
N THR A 339 0.59 2.53 -22.92
CA THR A 339 0.50 1.94 -24.27
C THR A 339 1.16 0.56 -24.33
N SER A 340 2.25 0.33 -23.57
CA SER A 340 2.91 -0.99 -23.48
C SER A 340 1.99 -2.06 -22.88
N VAL A 341 1.27 -1.71 -21.80
CA VAL A 341 0.33 -2.62 -21.14
C VAL A 341 -0.90 -2.86 -22.02
N PHE A 342 -1.50 -1.78 -22.53
CA PHE A 342 -2.70 -1.88 -23.36
C PHE A 342 -2.45 -2.65 -24.65
N SER A 343 -1.33 -2.42 -25.34
CA SER A 343 -1.04 -3.13 -26.59
C SER A 343 -0.87 -4.63 -26.39
N GLU A 344 -0.31 -5.07 -25.26
CA GLU A 344 -0.22 -6.49 -24.95
C GLU A 344 -1.59 -7.08 -24.56
N ALA A 345 -2.37 -6.39 -23.72
CA ALA A 345 -3.70 -6.84 -23.33
C ALA A 345 -4.70 -6.88 -24.50
N GLU A 346 -4.66 -5.89 -25.40
CA GLU A 346 -5.52 -5.82 -26.59
C GLU A 346 -5.20 -6.93 -27.60
N ARG A 347 -3.93 -7.33 -27.68
CA ARG A 347 -3.51 -8.50 -28.47
C ARG A 347 -4.02 -9.79 -27.87
N ASP A 348 -3.95 -9.94 -26.55
CA ASP A 348 -4.40 -11.15 -25.86
C ASP A 348 -5.95 -11.29 -25.88
N LEU A 349 -6.69 -10.18 -25.93
CA LEU A 349 -8.15 -10.13 -26.10
C LEU A 349 -8.62 -10.14 -27.58
N ASP A 350 -7.69 -10.25 -28.53
CA ASP A 350 -7.93 -10.26 -29.98
C ASP A 350 -8.76 -9.07 -30.50
N PHE A 351 -8.57 -7.87 -29.95
CA PHE A 351 -9.29 -6.68 -30.41
C PHE A 351 -8.85 -6.17 -31.79
N HIS A 352 -7.76 -6.72 -32.34
CA HIS A 352 -7.27 -6.45 -33.69
C HIS A 352 -7.73 -7.48 -34.73
N SER A 353 -8.61 -8.41 -34.35
CA SER A 353 -9.12 -9.45 -35.25
C SER A 353 -9.66 -8.84 -36.55
N ALA A 354 -9.22 -9.39 -37.69
CA ALA A 354 -9.71 -8.99 -39.01
C ALA A 354 -11.22 -9.26 -39.19
N SER A 355 -11.82 -10.05 -38.28
CA SER A 355 -13.26 -10.30 -38.20
C SER A 355 -14.07 -9.10 -37.71
N LEU A 356 -13.45 -8.13 -37.02
CA LEU A 356 -14.11 -6.97 -36.44
C LEU A 356 -14.03 -5.75 -37.38
N SER A 357 -15.13 -5.00 -37.50
CA SER A 357 -15.11 -3.75 -38.26
C SER A 357 -14.25 -2.69 -37.57
N PRO A 358 -13.61 -1.75 -38.31
CA PRO A 358 -12.72 -0.74 -37.71
C PRO A 358 -13.37 0.09 -36.60
N ARG A 359 -14.67 0.38 -36.72
CA ARG A 359 -15.45 1.07 -35.67
C ARG A 359 -15.58 0.22 -34.42
N ARG A 360 -15.88 -1.08 -34.54
CA ARG A 360 -15.99 -2.00 -33.39
C ARG A 360 -14.64 -2.19 -32.70
N GLN A 361 -13.56 -2.34 -33.47
CA GLN A 361 -12.20 -2.42 -32.91
C GLN A 361 -11.87 -1.16 -32.10
N TRP A 362 -12.20 0.03 -32.62
CA TRP A 362 -11.99 1.28 -31.89
C TRP A 362 -12.84 1.35 -30.61
N VAL A 363 -14.13 1.02 -30.68
CA VAL A 363 -15.03 1.03 -29.51
C VAL A 363 -14.55 0.06 -28.43
N TYR A 364 -14.16 -1.17 -28.78
CA TYR A 364 -13.67 -2.15 -27.80
C TYR A 364 -12.40 -1.68 -27.11
N ARG A 365 -11.43 -1.13 -27.85
CA ARG A 365 -10.23 -0.52 -27.25
C ARG A 365 -10.58 0.67 -26.36
N ALA A 366 -11.43 1.58 -26.82
CA ALA A 366 -11.82 2.76 -26.07
C ALA A 366 -12.53 2.40 -24.75
N VAL A 367 -13.48 1.45 -24.79
CA VAL A 367 -14.20 0.96 -23.61
C VAL A 367 -13.23 0.26 -22.65
N PHE A 368 -12.41 -0.67 -23.15
CA PHE A 368 -11.44 -1.39 -22.33
C PHE A 368 -10.46 -0.45 -21.63
N ARG A 369 -9.80 0.44 -22.40
CA ARG A 369 -8.87 1.44 -21.84
C ARG A 369 -9.57 2.34 -20.81
N SER A 370 -10.81 2.75 -21.06
CA SER A 370 -11.58 3.59 -20.14
C SER A 370 -11.89 2.87 -18.81
N ILE A 371 -12.28 1.59 -18.86
CA ILE A 371 -12.54 0.80 -17.65
C ILE A 371 -11.26 0.63 -16.82
N VAL A 372 -10.14 0.29 -17.47
CA VAL A 372 -8.85 0.16 -16.77
C VAL A 372 -8.42 1.50 -16.18
N MET A 373 -8.49 2.59 -16.94
CA MET A 373 -8.16 3.93 -16.45
C MET A 373 -9.02 4.34 -15.25
N LEU A 374 -10.34 4.15 -15.33
CA LEU A 374 -11.25 4.44 -14.22
C LEU A 374 -10.90 3.66 -12.96
N THR A 375 -10.59 2.37 -13.11
CA THR A 375 -10.18 1.50 -11.99
C THR A 375 -8.89 2.01 -11.35
N LEU A 376 -7.90 2.39 -12.17
CA LEU A 376 -6.62 2.92 -11.69
C LEU A 376 -6.78 4.28 -11.01
N THR A 377 -7.64 5.16 -11.55
CA THR A 377 -7.96 6.45 -10.91
C THR A 377 -8.59 6.23 -9.54
N LEU A 378 -9.54 5.29 -9.42
CA LEU A 378 -10.20 4.98 -8.16
C LEU A 378 -9.20 4.51 -7.11
N VAL A 379 -8.30 3.59 -7.48
CA VAL A 379 -7.22 3.13 -6.60
C VAL A 379 -6.30 4.29 -6.21
N ALA A 380 -5.93 5.16 -7.14
CA ALA A 380 -5.07 6.31 -6.88
C ALA A 380 -5.71 7.32 -5.91
N VAL A 381 -7.02 7.56 -6.00
CA VAL A 381 -7.78 8.45 -5.10
C VAL A 381 -7.82 7.90 -3.67
N PHE A 382 -8.00 6.59 -3.49
CA PHE A 382 -8.05 5.97 -2.16
C PHE A 382 -6.68 5.81 -1.52
N VAL A 383 -5.64 5.53 -2.30
CA VAL A 383 -4.28 5.38 -1.76
C VAL A 383 -3.67 6.75 -1.48
N SER A 384 -3.73 7.68 -2.44
CA SER A 384 -3.26 9.10 -2.47
C SER A 384 -1.90 9.44 -1.82
N ASP A 385 -1.20 8.45 -1.25
CA ASP A 385 0.06 8.55 -0.54
C ASP A 385 1.17 8.06 -1.47
N PHE A 386 1.96 9.02 -1.94
CA PHE A 386 3.03 8.78 -2.89
C PHE A 386 4.07 7.79 -2.35
N SER A 387 4.43 7.91 -1.06
CA SER A 387 5.42 7.05 -0.40
C SER A 387 4.96 5.60 -0.39
N LYS A 388 3.73 5.34 0.08
CA LYS A 388 3.17 3.99 0.15
C LYS A 388 3.10 3.32 -1.22
N GLY A 389 2.67 4.06 -2.24
CA GLY A 389 2.65 3.57 -3.62
C GLY A 389 4.02 3.12 -4.11
N VAL A 390 5.04 3.95 -3.91
CA VAL A 390 6.43 3.65 -4.29
C VAL A 390 6.98 2.44 -3.53
N SER A 391 6.79 2.38 -2.21
CA SER A 391 7.31 1.27 -1.40
C SER A 391 6.65 -0.06 -1.74
N ILE A 392 5.34 -0.10 -2.01
CA ILE A 392 4.63 -1.33 -2.41
C ILE A 392 5.13 -1.85 -3.76
N LEU A 393 5.28 -0.95 -4.74
CA LEU A 393 5.80 -1.33 -6.06
C LEU A 393 7.24 -1.80 -6.00
N GLY A 394 8.06 -1.12 -5.20
CA GLY A 394 9.43 -1.52 -4.89
C GLY A 394 9.51 -2.89 -4.24
N ALA A 395 8.65 -3.14 -3.25
CA ALA A 395 8.65 -4.37 -2.46
C ALA A 395 8.17 -5.58 -3.28
N VAL A 396 7.08 -5.45 -4.03
CA VAL A 396 6.43 -6.60 -4.71
C VAL A 396 6.96 -6.81 -6.12
N ALA A 397 7.05 -5.74 -6.92
CA ALA A 397 7.29 -5.86 -8.35
C ALA A 397 8.78 -5.74 -8.67
N GLU A 398 9.39 -4.61 -8.30
CA GLU A 398 10.76 -4.29 -8.69
C GLU A 398 11.78 -5.20 -8.01
N SER A 399 11.62 -5.52 -6.72
CA SER A 399 12.51 -6.47 -6.04
C SER A 399 12.56 -7.84 -6.75
N MET A 400 11.42 -8.33 -7.26
CA MET A 400 11.34 -9.61 -7.96
C MET A 400 11.95 -9.50 -9.35
N VAL A 401 11.59 -8.48 -10.10
CA VAL A 401 11.97 -8.31 -11.50
C VAL A 401 13.43 -7.86 -11.67
N ILE A 402 13.97 -7.11 -10.71
CA ILE A 402 15.37 -6.67 -10.69
C ILE A 402 16.26 -7.71 -10.06
N PHE A 403 15.91 -8.26 -8.90
CA PHE A 403 16.86 -9.08 -8.13
C PHE A 403 16.61 -10.58 -8.29
N VAL A 404 15.39 -11.06 -8.05
CA VAL A 404 15.17 -12.50 -7.91
C VAL A 404 15.09 -13.21 -9.27
N ILE A 405 14.20 -12.75 -10.15
CA ILE A 405 13.87 -13.44 -11.39
C ILE A 405 15.04 -13.48 -12.39
N PRO A 406 15.83 -12.40 -12.60
CA PRO A 406 16.98 -12.45 -13.50
C PRO A 406 18.00 -13.50 -13.06
N ILE A 407 18.29 -13.56 -11.76
CA ILE A 407 19.28 -14.48 -11.19
C ILE A 407 18.80 -15.92 -11.26
N VAL A 408 17.55 -16.17 -10.92
CA VAL A 408 16.95 -17.50 -10.98
C VAL A 408 16.91 -18.02 -12.43
N CYS A 409 16.51 -17.17 -13.39
CA CYS A 409 16.58 -17.49 -14.82
C CYS A 409 18.02 -17.75 -15.28
N TYR A 410 18.96 -16.92 -14.85
CA TYR A 410 20.37 -17.04 -15.23
C TYR A 410 20.98 -18.37 -14.81
N ILE A 411 20.78 -18.75 -13.55
CA ILE A 411 21.25 -20.05 -13.05
C ILE A 411 20.54 -21.16 -13.83
N LYS A 412 19.22 -21.11 -13.98
CA LYS A 412 18.45 -22.17 -14.64
C LYS A 412 18.86 -22.38 -16.10
N LEU A 413 19.13 -21.31 -16.85
CA LEU A 413 19.43 -21.36 -18.28
C LEU A 413 20.88 -21.74 -18.61
N PHE A 414 21.82 -21.47 -17.69
CA PHE A 414 23.25 -21.64 -17.95
C PHE A 414 23.96 -22.65 -17.04
N ARG A 415 23.36 -23.14 -15.94
CA ARG A 415 24.01 -24.07 -14.99
C ARG A 415 24.59 -25.29 -15.68
N ASP A 416 23.88 -25.84 -16.66
CA ASP A 416 24.28 -27.06 -17.35
C ASP A 416 25.20 -26.76 -18.56
N LYS A 417 25.34 -25.49 -18.95
CA LYS A 417 26.16 -25.02 -20.09
C LYS A 417 27.52 -24.46 -19.68
N ARG A 418 27.68 -24.06 -18.41
CA ARG A 418 28.88 -23.41 -17.87
C ARG A 418 29.05 -23.75 -16.40
N ALA A 419 30.30 -23.97 -15.97
CA ALA A 419 30.64 -24.05 -14.56
C ALA A 419 30.55 -22.67 -13.89
N PHE A 420 29.70 -22.57 -12.87
CA PHE A 420 29.60 -21.39 -12.00
C PHE A 420 30.64 -21.50 -10.88
N THR A 421 31.34 -20.41 -10.59
CA THR A 421 32.28 -20.38 -9.46
C THR A 421 31.51 -20.26 -8.13
N ARG A 422 32.14 -20.68 -7.03
CA ARG A 422 31.56 -20.51 -5.69
C ARG A 422 31.23 -19.04 -5.38
N THR A 423 32.08 -18.12 -5.82
CA THR A 423 31.86 -16.67 -5.67
C THR A 423 30.67 -16.17 -6.47
N GLU A 424 30.45 -16.67 -7.70
CA GLU A 424 29.29 -16.31 -8.52
C GLU A 424 27.98 -16.79 -7.85
N TYR A 425 27.96 -18.00 -7.29
CA TYR A 425 26.80 -18.48 -6.51
C TYR A 425 26.56 -17.67 -5.24
N MET A 426 27.62 -17.30 -4.49
CA MET A 426 27.48 -16.47 -3.29
C MET A 426 26.91 -15.09 -3.64
N TRP A 427 27.38 -14.47 -4.73
CA TRP A 427 26.86 -13.19 -5.20
C TRP A 427 25.39 -13.29 -5.64
N CYS A 428 25.05 -14.31 -6.42
CA CYS A 428 23.66 -14.58 -6.82
C CYS A 428 22.75 -14.82 -5.60
N GLY A 429 23.21 -15.60 -4.62
CA GLY A 429 22.48 -15.88 -3.38
C GLY A 429 22.26 -14.62 -2.54
N LEU A 430 23.26 -13.73 -2.46
CA LEU A 430 23.12 -12.44 -1.79
C LEU A 430 22.05 -11.57 -2.46
N ILE A 431 22.07 -11.46 -3.79
CA ILE A 431 21.07 -10.68 -4.56
C ILE A 431 19.65 -11.21 -4.29
N VAL A 432 19.45 -12.53 -4.38
CA VAL A 432 18.15 -13.14 -4.12
C VAL A 432 17.71 -12.89 -2.68
N THR A 433 18.62 -13.00 -1.71
CA THR A 433 18.31 -12.75 -0.28
C THR A 433 17.88 -11.30 -0.06
N ILE A 434 18.59 -10.33 -0.65
CA ILE A 434 18.22 -8.91 -0.59
C ILE A 434 16.84 -8.68 -1.21
N GLY A 435 16.57 -9.26 -2.39
CA GLY A 435 15.26 -9.13 -3.03
C GLY A 435 14.11 -9.75 -2.23
N LEU A 436 14.34 -10.89 -1.58
CA LEU A 436 13.35 -11.49 -0.68
C LEU A 436 13.16 -10.69 0.61
N MET A 437 14.20 -10.02 1.12
CA MET A 437 14.07 -9.12 2.28
C MET A 437 13.21 -7.89 1.96
N CYS A 438 13.28 -7.35 0.73
CA CYS A 438 12.41 -6.26 0.30
C CYS A 438 10.92 -6.61 0.27
N LEU A 439 10.55 -7.90 0.20
CA LEU A 439 9.15 -8.35 0.28
C LEU A 439 8.56 -8.26 1.70
N ILE A 440 9.39 -8.10 2.74
CA ILE A 440 8.96 -7.99 4.13
C ILE A 440 8.41 -6.56 4.35
N TYR A 441 7.19 -6.32 3.86
CA TYR A 441 6.49 -5.04 3.99
C TYR A 441 5.52 -5.06 5.17
N ASP A 442 5.66 -4.09 6.07
CA ASP A 442 4.67 -3.69 7.10
C ASP A 442 4.01 -4.82 7.93
N LEU A 443 4.82 -5.78 8.40
CA LEU A 443 4.34 -6.90 9.24
C LEU A 443 4.34 -6.61 10.75
N SER A 444 4.81 -5.44 11.19
CA SER A 444 5.02 -5.15 12.61
C SER A 444 3.93 -4.24 13.17
N VAL A 445 3.18 -4.79 14.13
CA VAL A 445 2.00 -4.14 14.72
C VAL A 445 2.34 -2.86 15.51
N SER A 446 3.57 -2.76 16.00
CA SER A 446 4.09 -1.69 16.86
C SER A 446 4.98 -0.69 16.12
N THR A 447 4.87 -0.62 14.79
CA THR A 447 5.66 0.32 13.99
C THR A 447 5.00 1.69 14.01
N TYR A 448 5.72 2.68 14.53
CA TYR A 448 5.29 4.07 14.44
C TYR A 448 5.46 4.57 13.01
N SER A 449 4.44 5.26 12.51
CA SER A 449 4.55 6.07 11.32
C SER A 449 5.55 7.20 11.56
N PRO A 450 6.07 7.81 10.49
CA PRO A 450 6.88 9.02 10.59
C PRO A 450 6.24 10.19 11.33
N ASP A 451 4.91 10.21 11.44
CA ASP A 451 4.16 11.23 12.20
C ASP A 451 3.93 10.82 13.67
N GLY A 452 4.57 9.74 14.13
CA GLY A 452 4.40 9.20 15.48
C GLY A 452 3.10 8.44 15.71
N ARG A 453 2.39 8.04 14.65
CA ARG A 453 1.08 7.34 14.74
C ARG A 453 1.25 5.84 14.65
N VAL A 454 0.41 5.08 15.34
CA VAL A 454 0.35 3.62 15.19
C VAL A 454 -0.85 3.25 14.33
N PHE A 455 -0.63 3.00 13.04
CA PHE A 455 -1.72 2.76 12.08
C PHE A 455 -2.60 1.57 12.45
N GLN A 456 -2.06 0.57 13.15
CA GLN A 456 -2.83 -0.57 13.62
C GLN A 456 -3.90 -0.19 14.65
N VAL A 457 -3.65 0.85 15.46
CA VAL A 457 -4.67 1.40 16.38
C VAL A 457 -5.79 2.07 15.58
N GLU A 458 -5.47 2.75 14.49
CA GLU A 458 -6.47 3.37 13.63
C GLU A 458 -7.29 2.36 12.84
N TYR A 459 -6.67 1.25 12.42
CA TYR A 459 -7.39 0.13 11.83
C TYR A 459 -8.34 -0.52 12.84
N ALA A 460 -7.91 -0.66 14.10
CA ALA A 460 -8.77 -1.11 15.18
C ALA A 460 -9.92 -0.11 15.44
N GLN A 461 -9.65 1.21 15.35
CA GLN A 461 -10.69 2.24 15.48
C GLN A 461 -11.74 2.16 14.35
N LYS A 462 -11.35 1.79 13.13
CA LYS A 462 -12.34 1.54 12.05
C LYS A 462 -13.32 0.41 12.39
N ALA A 463 -12.89 -0.61 13.15
CA ALA A 463 -13.81 -1.65 13.60
C ALA A 463 -14.85 -1.11 14.60
N VAL A 464 -14.46 -0.14 15.44
CA VAL A 464 -15.37 0.58 16.34
C VAL A 464 -16.36 1.42 15.52
N ASP A 465 -15.86 2.20 14.56
CA ASP A 465 -16.68 3.12 13.77
C ASP A 465 -17.68 2.41 12.84
N ASN A 466 -17.46 1.12 12.55
CA ASN A 466 -18.39 0.29 11.79
C ASN A 466 -19.40 -0.48 12.67
N SER A 467 -19.31 -0.36 13.99
CA SER A 467 -20.20 -1.04 14.94
C SER A 467 -21.41 -0.16 15.27
N GLY A 468 -22.54 -0.79 15.56
CA GLY A 468 -23.73 -0.10 16.09
C GLY A 468 -23.39 0.71 17.34
N THR A 469 -24.06 1.85 17.47
CA THR A 469 -23.78 2.93 18.41
C THR A 469 -23.97 2.51 19.86
N ALA A 470 -23.10 2.96 20.75
CA ALA A 470 -23.25 2.81 22.19
C ALA A 470 -23.00 4.16 22.88
N ILE A 471 -23.84 4.49 23.84
CA ILE A 471 -23.75 5.73 24.60
C ILE A 471 -23.77 5.47 26.11
N GLY A 472 -23.22 6.41 26.86
CA GLY A 472 -23.30 6.45 28.32
C GLY A 472 -23.62 7.86 28.80
N LEU A 473 -24.57 7.97 29.74
CA LEU A 473 -25.00 9.23 30.35
C LEU A 473 -24.75 9.15 31.86
N ARG A 474 -23.85 9.99 32.37
CA ARG A 474 -23.64 10.18 33.81
C ARG A 474 -24.53 11.32 34.27
N VAL A 475 -25.48 11.00 35.13
CA VAL A 475 -26.43 11.97 35.69
C VAL A 475 -26.31 12.06 37.20
N LYS A 476 -27.12 12.92 37.84
CA LYS A 476 -26.97 13.25 39.26
C LYS A 476 -27.02 12.06 40.22
N ASP A 477 -27.83 11.05 39.89
CA ASP A 477 -28.18 9.92 40.75
C ASP A 477 -27.83 8.55 40.16
N GLY A 478 -27.15 8.51 39.01
CA GLY A 478 -26.74 7.25 38.37
C GLY A 478 -26.03 7.41 37.03
N VAL A 479 -25.73 6.28 36.39
CA VAL A 479 -25.22 6.20 35.03
C VAL A 479 -26.08 5.26 34.21
N VAL A 480 -26.50 5.69 33.02
CA VAL A 480 -27.25 4.90 32.04
C VAL A 480 -26.33 4.51 30.88
N LEU A 481 -26.43 3.26 30.42
CA LEU A 481 -25.81 2.81 29.17
C LEU A 481 -26.91 2.37 28.21
N ALA A 482 -26.78 2.78 26.95
CA ALA A 482 -27.67 2.37 25.87
C ALA A 482 -26.86 1.89 24.67
N VAL A 483 -27.31 0.80 24.03
CA VAL A 483 -26.63 0.22 22.86
C VAL A 483 -27.63 -0.13 21.78
N GLU A 484 -27.32 0.34 20.57
CA GLU A 484 -27.97 -0.05 19.33
C GLU A 484 -27.46 -1.44 18.88
N LYS A 485 -28.34 -2.44 18.83
CA LYS A 485 -27.98 -3.80 18.39
C LYS A 485 -28.53 -4.08 17.02
N ILE A 486 -27.67 -3.96 16.01
CA ILE A 486 -28.02 -4.32 14.64
C ILE A 486 -28.35 -5.82 14.56
N LYS A 487 -29.55 -6.15 14.06
CA LYS A 487 -30.04 -7.50 13.83
C LYS A 487 -29.78 -7.91 12.40
N HIS A 488 -28.69 -8.65 12.17
CA HIS A 488 -28.33 -9.15 10.84
C HIS A 488 -29.25 -10.26 10.31
N SER A 489 -30.04 -10.92 11.17
CA SER A 489 -30.96 -11.98 10.77
C SER A 489 -32.17 -12.06 11.70
N ARG A 490 -33.35 -12.27 11.09
CA ARG A 490 -34.60 -12.56 11.83
C ARG A 490 -34.58 -13.92 12.52
N LEU A 491 -33.64 -14.80 12.16
CA LEU A 491 -33.46 -16.11 12.78
C LEU A 491 -32.69 -16.05 14.11
N LEU A 492 -32.19 -14.88 14.49
CA LEU A 492 -31.45 -14.71 15.74
C LEU A 492 -32.40 -14.88 16.94
N VAL A 493 -32.05 -15.80 17.84
CA VAL A 493 -32.82 -16.02 19.07
C VAL A 493 -32.80 -14.73 19.90
N PRO A 494 -33.95 -14.22 20.36
CA PRO A 494 -34.02 -13.03 21.21
C PRO A 494 -33.08 -13.14 22.41
N ASN A 495 -32.48 -12.02 22.84
CA ASN A 495 -31.56 -11.93 23.98
C ASN A 495 -30.25 -12.74 23.89
N SER A 496 -29.96 -13.39 22.75
CA SER A 496 -28.72 -14.17 22.58
C SER A 496 -27.46 -13.31 22.38
N ASN A 497 -27.61 -12.11 21.83
CA ASN A 497 -26.50 -11.20 21.52
C ASN A 497 -26.45 -10.03 22.53
N LYS A 498 -25.97 -10.28 23.75
CA LYS A 498 -25.83 -9.22 24.77
C LYS A 498 -24.67 -8.29 24.45
N ARG A 499 -24.92 -6.97 24.41
CA ARG A 499 -23.89 -5.95 24.20
C ARG A 499 -23.55 -5.15 25.45
N ILE A 500 -24.41 -5.20 26.47
CA ILE A 500 -24.12 -4.68 27.80
C ILE A 500 -23.85 -5.84 28.75
N MET A 501 -22.79 -5.75 29.54
CA MET A 501 -22.36 -6.81 30.45
C MET A 501 -21.91 -6.25 31.79
N THR A 502 -22.18 -6.98 32.86
CA THR A 502 -21.74 -6.63 34.21
C THR A 502 -20.31 -7.12 34.45
N ALA A 503 -19.40 -6.23 34.86
CA ALA A 503 -18.03 -6.59 35.23
C ALA A 503 -17.83 -6.74 36.75
N GLY A 504 -18.66 -6.09 37.55
CA GLY A 504 -18.68 -6.16 39.01
C GLY A 504 -20.03 -5.70 39.52
N THR A 505 -20.32 -5.85 40.82
CA THR A 505 -21.63 -5.54 41.38
C THR A 505 -22.10 -4.13 41.01
N HIS A 506 -21.21 -3.15 41.07
CA HIS A 506 -21.44 -1.74 40.76
C HIS A 506 -20.87 -1.28 39.41
N ILE A 507 -20.57 -2.21 38.48
CA ILE A 507 -19.84 -1.92 37.23
C ILE A 507 -20.56 -2.52 36.01
N GLY A 508 -21.07 -1.64 35.16
CA GLY A 508 -21.59 -1.92 33.82
C GLY A 508 -20.58 -1.67 32.72
N VAL A 509 -20.63 -2.48 31.68
CA VAL A 509 -19.76 -2.36 30.50
C VAL A 509 -20.60 -2.40 29.23
N ALA A 510 -20.47 -1.38 28.39
CA ALA A 510 -21.00 -1.35 27.04
C ALA A 510 -19.85 -1.09 26.07
N SER A 511 -19.92 -1.63 24.85
CA SER A 511 -18.82 -1.47 23.88
C SER A 511 -19.32 -1.34 22.45
N ALA A 512 -18.56 -0.60 21.63
CA ALA A 512 -18.66 -0.60 20.17
C ALA A 512 -17.41 -1.21 19.55
N GLY A 513 -17.59 -2.11 18.58
CA GLY A 513 -16.52 -2.85 17.92
C GLY A 513 -16.75 -4.35 17.89
N TRP A 514 -15.68 -5.14 17.89
CA TRP A 514 -15.78 -6.60 17.84
C TRP A 514 -16.26 -7.21 19.16
N MET A 515 -17.37 -7.94 19.11
CA MET A 515 -17.95 -8.60 20.30
C MET A 515 -17.03 -9.65 20.95
N SER A 516 -16.13 -10.27 20.19
CA SER A 516 -15.11 -11.17 20.74
C SER A 516 -14.16 -10.42 21.68
N ASP A 517 -13.76 -9.22 21.28
CA ASP A 517 -12.84 -8.37 22.02
C ASP A 517 -13.53 -7.79 23.26
N THR A 518 -14.80 -7.37 23.13
CA THR A 518 -15.64 -6.97 24.27
C THR A 518 -15.71 -8.06 25.34
N ARG A 519 -16.01 -9.30 24.96
CA ARG A 519 -16.12 -10.42 25.93
C ARG A 519 -14.80 -10.67 26.65
N HIS A 520 -13.68 -10.53 25.95
CA HIS A 520 -12.36 -10.67 26.53
C HIS A 520 -12.08 -9.55 27.54
N LEU A 521 -12.35 -8.30 27.18
CA LEU A 521 -12.18 -7.15 28.09
C LEU A 521 -13.10 -7.22 29.30
N VAL A 522 -14.36 -7.62 29.14
CA VAL A 522 -15.29 -7.81 30.28
C VAL A 522 -14.79 -8.92 31.21
N LYS A 523 -14.29 -10.03 30.66
CA LYS A 523 -13.69 -11.10 31.47
C LYS A 523 -12.50 -10.57 32.29
N ARG A 524 -11.61 -9.81 31.65
CA ARG A 524 -10.46 -9.18 32.30
C ARG A 524 -10.89 -8.20 33.40
N ALA A 525 -11.90 -7.37 33.14
CA ALA A 525 -12.47 -6.44 34.11
C ALA A 525 -13.07 -7.17 35.33
N ARG A 526 -13.77 -8.30 35.11
CA ARG A 526 -14.27 -9.17 36.18
C ARG A 526 -13.16 -9.76 37.04
N GLU A 527 -12.05 -10.13 36.42
CA GLU A 527 -10.87 -10.64 37.14
C GLU A 527 -10.25 -9.53 37.98
N GLU A 528 -10.09 -8.32 37.44
CA GLU A 528 -9.60 -7.15 38.18
C GLU A 528 -10.50 -6.79 39.37
N ALA A 529 -11.81 -6.69 39.15
CA ALA A 529 -12.76 -6.36 40.21
C ALA A 529 -12.76 -7.40 41.34
N ARG A 530 -12.73 -8.70 40.99
CA ARG A 530 -12.66 -9.80 41.97
C ARG A 530 -11.33 -9.80 42.71
N HIS A 531 -10.22 -9.60 42.00
CA HIS A 531 -8.89 -9.58 42.59
C HIS A 531 -8.76 -8.42 43.58
N TYR A 532 -9.19 -7.22 43.19
CA TYR A 532 -9.18 -6.04 44.05
C TYR A 532 -10.03 -6.27 45.32
N ASN A 533 -11.27 -6.77 45.18
CA ASN A 533 -12.11 -7.04 46.33
C ASN A 533 -11.54 -8.15 47.23
N SER A 534 -10.90 -9.17 46.66
CA SER A 534 -10.24 -10.21 47.46
C SER A 534 -9.10 -9.66 48.30
N THR A 535 -8.31 -8.74 47.74
CA THR A 535 -7.12 -8.15 48.37
C THR A 535 -7.48 -7.06 49.37
N TYR A 536 -8.34 -6.11 48.98
CA TYR A 536 -8.66 -4.92 49.77
C TYR A 536 -9.98 -5.01 50.53
N LYS A 537 -10.76 -6.08 50.34
CA LYS A 537 -12.09 -6.29 50.96
C LYS A 537 -13.08 -5.14 50.71
N SER A 538 -12.88 -4.44 49.60
CA SER A 538 -13.69 -3.31 49.16
C SER A 538 -13.94 -3.40 47.65
N PRO A 539 -15.09 -2.93 47.14
CA PRO A 539 -15.31 -2.79 45.70
C PRO A 539 -14.22 -1.93 45.04
N ILE A 540 -13.82 -2.29 43.82
CA ILE A 540 -12.80 -1.53 43.08
C ILE A 540 -13.33 -0.13 42.71
N PRO A 541 -12.60 0.96 43.00
CA PRO A 541 -12.96 2.30 42.56
C PRO A 541 -12.93 2.44 41.04
N ALA A 542 -13.77 3.30 40.48
CA ALA A 542 -13.94 3.37 39.03
C ALA A 542 -12.67 3.86 38.29
N ASN A 543 -11.97 4.84 38.85
CA ASN A 543 -10.71 5.34 38.29
C ASN A 543 -9.65 4.22 38.20
N ILE A 544 -9.56 3.35 39.21
CA ILE A 544 -8.60 2.25 39.26
C ILE A 544 -8.95 1.17 38.22
N ILE A 545 -10.22 0.79 38.08
CA ILE A 545 -10.58 -0.21 37.06
C ILE A 545 -10.39 0.36 35.64
N ALA A 546 -10.71 1.63 35.41
CA ALA A 546 -10.48 2.29 34.13
C ALA A 546 -9.00 2.33 33.77
N GLU A 547 -8.13 2.71 34.71
CA GLU A 547 -6.68 2.73 34.54
C GLU A 547 -6.13 1.33 34.22
N ARG A 548 -6.48 0.31 35.02
CA ARG A 548 -5.98 -1.06 34.81
C ARG A 548 -6.43 -1.64 33.48
N MET A 549 -7.67 -1.37 33.07
CA MET A 549 -8.18 -1.81 31.78
C MET A 549 -7.52 -1.04 30.62
N GLY A 550 -7.32 0.27 30.76
CA GLY A 550 -6.60 1.10 29.78
C GLY A 550 -5.16 0.62 29.57
N MET A 551 -4.42 0.39 30.65
CA MET A 551 -3.05 -0.18 30.58
C MET A 551 -3.04 -1.57 29.93
N TYR A 552 -4.04 -2.41 30.20
CA TYR A 552 -4.16 -3.72 29.57
C TYR A 552 -4.38 -3.61 28.06
N VAL A 553 -5.25 -2.70 27.61
CA VAL A 553 -5.47 -2.44 26.18
C VAL A 553 -4.20 -1.84 25.54
N GLN A 554 -3.53 -0.90 26.22
CA GLN A 554 -2.28 -0.31 25.75
C GLN A 554 -1.19 -1.35 25.54
N ALA A 555 -1.09 -2.38 26.38
CA ALA A 555 -0.09 -3.44 26.19
C ALA A 555 -0.22 -4.10 24.79
N TYR A 556 -1.42 -4.19 24.23
CA TYR A 556 -1.69 -4.75 22.89
C TYR A 556 -1.36 -3.81 21.73
N THR A 557 -0.91 -2.58 22.01
CA THR A 557 -0.36 -1.65 21.02
C THR A 557 1.17 -1.63 21.04
N LEU A 558 1.80 -2.19 22.08
CA LEU A 558 3.25 -2.15 22.29
C LEU A 558 3.99 -3.40 21.79
N TYR A 559 3.34 -4.57 21.82
CA TYR A 559 3.98 -5.84 21.48
C TYR A 559 3.64 -6.31 20.06
N SER A 560 4.66 -6.62 19.26
CA SER A 560 4.51 -7.02 17.85
C SER A 560 3.81 -8.37 17.61
N ALA A 561 3.66 -9.21 18.64
CA ALA A 561 3.03 -10.53 18.54
C ALA A 561 1.51 -10.53 18.77
N VAL A 562 0.92 -9.38 19.10
CA VAL A 562 -0.51 -9.22 19.40
C VAL A 562 -1.07 -8.05 18.61
N ARG A 563 -2.37 -8.10 18.28
CA ARG A 563 -3.07 -6.98 17.62
C ARG A 563 -3.78 -6.08 18.63
N PRO A 564 -3.95 -4.78 18.37
CA PRO A 564 -4.82 -3.92 19.15
C PRO A 564 -6.25 -4.47 19.20
N PHE A 565 -6.96 -4.15 20.28
CA PHE A 565 -8.37 -4.50 20.42
C PHE A 565 -9.22 -3.60 19.53
N GLY A 566 -10.08 -4.20 18.70
CA GLY A 566 -10.98 -3.47 17.80
C GLY A 566 -12.25 -3.00 18.50
N VAL A 567 -12.13 -2.40 19.68
CA VAL A 567 -13.27 -2.05 20.54
C VAL A 567 -13.00 -0.78 21.37
N SER A 568 -13.99 0.11 21.42
CA SER A 568 -14.08 1.16 22.45
C SER A 568 -15.08 0.74 23.51
N THR A 569 -14.73 0.90 24.78
CA THR A 569 -15.49 0.37 25.92
C THR A 569 -15.88 1.48 26.88
N LEU A 570 -17.18 1.57 27.17
CA LEU A 570 -17.78 2.42 28.19
C LEU A 570 -17.90 1.65 29.50
N LEU A 571 -17.43 2.24 30.59
CA LEU A 571 -17.55 1.72 31.95
C LEU A 571 -18.48 2.64 32.74
N ALA A 572 -19.66 2.13 33.10
CA ALA A 572 -20.60 2.80 33.99
C ALA A 572 -20.43 2.27 35.41
N THR A 573 -20.25 3.17 36.36
CA THR A 573 -19.99 2.79 37.75
C THR A 573 -20.71 3.70 38.73
N MET A 574 -21.03 3.15 39.91
CA MET A 574 -21.48 3.94 41.05
C MET A 574 -20.85 3.42 42.33
N ASP A 575 -19.74 4.02 42.74
CA ASP A 575 -19.03 3.68 43.97
C ASP A 575 -19.32 4.70 45.08
N ALA A 576 -18.42 4.82 46.06
CA ALA A 576 -18.58 5.75 47.18
C ALA A 576 -18.51 7.22 46.73
N ASP A 577 -17.80 7.50 45.64
CA ASP A 577 -17.59 8.85 45.09
C ASP A 577 -18.74 9.27 44.15
N GLY A 578 -19.75 8.42 44.01
CA GLY A 578 -20.96 8.68 43.22
C GLY A 578 -20.91 8.05 41.82
N PRO A 579 -21.80 8.49 40.90
CA PRO A 579 -21.83 7.97 39.54
C PRO A 579 -20.60 8.44 38.76
N GLN A 580 -19.94 7.53 38.05
CA GLN A 580 -18.78 7.82 37.20
C GLN A 580 -18.85 7.02 35.89
N LEU A 581 -18.49 7.66 34.79
CA LEU A 581 -18.48 7.09 33.44
C LEU A 581 -17.08 7.25 32.84
N TYR A 582 -16.50 6.15 32.35
CA TYR A 582 -15.21 6.16 31.65
C TYR A 582 -15.34 5.55 30.26
N MET A 583 -14.55 6.04 29.32
CA MET A 583 -14.32 5.40 28.02
C MET A 583 -12.88 4.91 27.95
N ILE A 584 -12.68 3.72 27.38
CA ILE A 584 -11.38 3.15 27.04
C ILE A 584 -11.34 2.92 25.54
N GLU A 585 -10.33 3.46 24.87
CA GLU A 585 -10.14 3.38 23.42
C GLU A 585 -9.18 2.25 23.02
N PRO A 586 -9.20 1.81 21.75
CA PRO A 586 -8.22 0.87 21.19
C PRO A 586 -6.75 1.24 21.43
N SER A 587 -6.45 2.53 21.61
CA SER A 587 -5.11 3.06 21.93
C SER A 587 -4.65 2.71 23.34
N GLY A 588 -5.58 2.34 24.23
CA GLY A 588 -5.37 2.21 25.66
C GLY A 588 -5.58 3.52 26.43
N GLN A 589 -5.87 4.62 25.74
CA GLN A 589 -6.31 5.85 26.41
C GLN A 589 -7.63 5.61 27.13
N TYR A 590 -7.74 6.15 28.33
CA TYR A 590 -8.94 6.12 29.13
C TYR A 590 -9.22 7.52 29.69
N MET A 591 -10.48 7.95 29.62
CA MET A 591 -10.90 9.29 30.08
C MET A 591 -12.27 9.20 30.74
N GLY A 592 -12.50 10.06 31.74
CA GLY A 592 -13.80 10.21 32.40
C GLY A 592 -14.70 11.15 31.61
N TYR A 593 -16.01 10.86 31.57
CA TYR A 593 -17.00 11.60 30.79
C TYR A 593 -18.26 11.93 31.62
N HIS A 594 -18.93 13.03 31.25
CA HIS A 594 -20.31 13.31 31.66
C HIS A 594 -21.31 12.63 30.72
N GLY A 595 -21.04 12.70 29.42
CA GLY A 595 -21.72 11.91 28.40
C GLY A 595 -20.71 11.43 27.35
N CYS A 596 -20.89 10.23 26.84
CA CYS A 596 -19.96 9.62 25.90
C CYS A 596 -20.70 8.81 24.84
N ALA A 597 -20.22 8.84 23.59
CA ALA A 597 -20.75 8.08 22.48
C ALA A 597 -19.62 7.42 21.68
N VAL A 598 -19.82 6.16 21.30
CA VAL A 598 -18.89 5.36 20.49
C VAL A 598 -19.67 4.58 19.42
N GLY A 599 -19.01 4.24 18.31
CA GLY A 599 -19.64 3.53 17.20
C GLY A 599 -19.98 4.43 16.00
N LYS A 600 -20.73 3.88 15.05
CA LYS A 600 -21.09 4.51 13.78
C LYS A 600 -21.78 5.87 13.94
N GLY A 601 -22.75 5.96 14.85
CA GLY A 601 -23.53 7.18 15.13
C GLY A 601 -22.90 8.14 16.14
N LYS A 602 -21.62 7.96 16.53
CA LYS A 602 -21.01 8.69 17.66
C LYS A 602 -21.08 10.22 17.52
N GLN A 603 -20.95 10.75 16.31
CA GLN A 603 -20.92 12.21 16.09
C GLN A 603 -22.31 12.82 16.28
N ALA A 604 -23.34 12.21 15.68
CA ALA A 604 -24.73 12.64 15.85
C ALA A 604 -25.19 12.46 17.31
N ALA A 605 -24.87 11.32 17.92
CA ALA A 605 -25.22 11.04 19.31
C ALA A 605 -24.57 12.05 20.26
N LYS A 606 -23.31 12.44 20.00
CA LYS A 606 -22.63 13.47 20.81
C LYS A 606 -23.37 14.81 20.74
N THR A 607 -23.82 15.24 19.57
CA THR A 607 -24.60 16.47 19.41
C THR A 607 -25.89 16.44 20.25
N GLU A 608 -26.61 15.31 20.25
CA GLU A 608 -27.81 15.18 21.08
C GLU A 608 -27.51 15.18 22.58
N ILE A 609 -26.43 14.50 23.00
CA ILE A 609 -25.99 14.48 24.40
C ILE A 609 -25.65 15.89 24.90
N GLU A 610 -25.04 16.73 24.05
CA GLU A 610 -24.65 18.11 24.40
C GLU A 610 -25.86 19.03 24.64
N LYS A 611 -27.05 18.68 24.14
CA LYS A 611 -28.30 19.41 24.41
C LYS A 611 -28.84 19.17 25.84
N LEU A 612 -28.37 18.13 26.53
CA LEU A 612 -28.89 17.72 27.83
C LEU A 612 -28.14 18.37 29.00
N ASN A 613 -28.87 18.78 30.03
CA ASN A 613 -28.27 19.18 31.31
C ASN A 613 -28.08 17.96 32.24
N LEU A 614 -27.01 17.21 31.98
CA LEU A 614 -26.71 15.94 32.67
C LEU A 614 -26.53 16.09 34.19
N GLU A 615 -26.11 17.26 34.69
CA GLU A 615 -25.90 17.49 36.12
C GLU A 615 -27.20 17.52 36.93
N THR A 616 -28.32 17.87 36.30
CA THR A 616 -29.63 18.02 36.96
C THR A 616 -30.65 16.97 36.54
N LEU A 617 -30.42 16.29 35.41
CA LEU A 617 -31.25 15.22 34.88
C LEU A 617 -31.34 14.05 35.86
N SER A 618 -32.54 13.46 36.01
CA SER A 618 -32.73 12.24 36.82
C SER A 618 -32.36 11.00 36.02
N VAL A 619 -32.01 9.91 36.70
CA VAL A 619 -31.70 8.64 36.02
C VAL A 619 -32.90 8.11 35.21
N ARG A 620 -34.13 8.29 35.69
CA ARG A 620 -35.34 7.85 34.98
C ARG A 620 -35.56 8.64 33.69
N ASP A 621 -35.39 9.96 33.73
CA ASP A 621 -35.46 10.81 32.53
C ASP A 621 -34.29 10.51 31.57
N ALA A 622 -33.11 10.23 32.12
CA ALA A 622 -31.93 9.86 31.33
C ALA A 622 -32.10 8.54 30.57
N VAL A 623 -32.88 7.58 31.09
CA VAL A 623 -33.23 6.36 30.34
C VAL A 623 -34.05 6.71 29.10
N LYS A 624 -35.02 7.62 29.22
CA LYS A 624 -35.86 8.09 28.10
C LYS A 624 -35.03 8.82 27.05
N GLU A 625 -34.19 9.76 27.48
CA GLU A 625 -33.28 10.47 26.57
C GLU A 625 -32.28 9.53 25.91
N ALA A 626 -31.74 8.55 26.63
CA ALA A 626 -30.82 7.57 26.04
C ALA A 626 -31.51 6.70 24.96
N ALA A 627 -32.78 6.35 25.15
CA ALA A 627 -33.57 5.66 24.13
C ALA A 627 -33.80 6.56 22.91
N ARG A 628 -34.26 7.80 23.12
CA ARG A 628 -34.49 8.80 22.05
C ARG A 628 -33.23 9.00 21.20
N ILE A 629 -32.07 9.17 21.83
CA ILE A 629 -30.79 9.37 21.12
C ILE A 629 -30.40 8.16 20.28
N ILE A 630 -30.65 6.93 20.75
CA ILE A 630 -30.32 5.73 19.98
C ILE A 630 -31.23 5.57 18.77
N TYR A 631 -32.52 5.90 18.90
CA TYR A 631 -33.47 5.91 17.78
C TYR A 631 -33.09 6.99 16.75
N SER A 632 -32.84 8.22 17.16
CA SER A 632 -32.55 9.32 16.23
C SER A 632 -31.24 9.15 15.44
N VAL A 633 -30.25 8.44 15.98
CA VAL A 633 -28.98 8.17 15.27
C VAL A 633 -28.99 6.85 14.50
N HIS A 634 -30.11 6.12 14.52
CA HIS A 634 -30.26 4.88 13.80
C HIS A 634 -30.38 5.13 12.29
N ASP A 635 -29.53 4.47 11.51
CA ASP A 635 -29.55 4.58 10.05
C ASP A 635 -30.46 3.50 9.45
N SER A 636 -31.77 3.80 9.41
CA SER A 636 -32.82 2.90 8.91
C SER A 636 -32.62 2.48 7.45
N SER A 637 -31.89 3.29 6.67
CA SER A 637 -31.57 3.02 5.25
C SER A 637 -30.60 1.84 5.08
N LYS A 638 -29.65 1.68 6.00
CA LYS A 638 -28.64 0.61 5.97
C LYS A 638 -29.01 -0.57 6.88
N ASP A 639 -29.58 -0.29 8.04
CA ASP A 639 -29.69 -1.25 9.14
C ASP A 639 -31.16 -1.50 9.54
N LYS A 640 -31.97 -2.04 8.62
CA LYS A 640 -33.44 -2.20 8.74
C LYS A 640 -34.00 -2.82 10.03
N LEU A 641 -33.19 -3.52 10.82
CA LEU A 641 -33.60 -4.16 12.05
C LEU A 641 -32.57 -3.87 13.12
N PHE A 642 -32.97 -3.22 14.21
CA PHE A 642 -32.15 -3.08 15.40
C PHE A 642 -32.93 -3.46 16.66
N GLU A 643 -32.24 -3.51 17.79
CA GLU A 643 -32.81 -3.70 19.12
C GLU A 643 -32.08 -2.76 20.09
N LEU A 644 -32.86 -2.03 20.88
CA LEU A 644 -32.33 -1.21 21.97
C LEU A 644 -32.02 -2.09 23.19
N GLU A 645 -30.81 -1.97 23.73
CA GLU A 645 -30.45 -2.56 25.03
C GLU A 645 -30.09 -1.44 26.00
N LEU A 646 -30.79 -1.39 27.14
CA LEU A 646 -30.61 -0.39 28.20
C LEU A 646 -30.17 -1.04 29.52
N SER A 647 -29.31 -0.34 30.24
CA SER A 647 -28.92 -0.69 31.60
C SER A 647 -28.61 0.55 32.41
N TRP A 648 -28.59 0.39 33.72
CA TRP A 648 -28.25 1.46 34.63
C TRP A 648 -27.50 0.97 35.86
N VAL A 649 -26.81 1.90 36.50
CA VAL A 649 -26.32 1.75 37.87
C VAL A 649 -26.64 3.05 38.61
N CYS A 650 -27.51 2.96 39.61
CA CYS A 650 -28.06 4.13 40.28
C CYS A 650 -28.41 3.84 41.75
N ALA A 651 -28.81 4.87 42.48
CA ALA A 651 -29.27 4.69 43.86
C ALA A 651 -30.49 3.77 43.94
N GLU A 652 -31.42 3.88 42.97
CA GLU A 652 -32.64 3.06 42.90
C GLU A 652 -32.33 1.57 42.64
N SER A 653 -31.28 1.26 41.89
CA SER A 653 -30.82 -0.12 41.67
C SER A 653 -30.01 -0.68 42.85
N GLY A 654 -29.97 0.01 43.99
CA GLY A 654 -29.16 -0.36 45.14
C GLY A 654 -27.65 -0.27 44.88
N ARG A 655 -27.24 0.61 43.94
CA ARG A 655 -25.87 0.71 43.42
C ARG A 655 -25.37 -0.58 42.76
N VAL A 656 -26.30 -1.39 42.26
CA VAL A 656 -26.00 -2.60 41.50
C VAL A 656 -26.26 -2.33 40.02
N HIS A 657 -25.30 -2.66 39.16
CA HIS A 657 -25.54 -2.58 37.73
C HIS A 657 -26.51 -3.67 37.29
N THR A 658 -27.62 -3.26 36.69
CA THR A 658 -28.66 -4.15 36.16
C THR A 658 -29.24 -3.58 34.87
N HIS A 659 -29.93 -4.42 34.10
CA HIS A 659 -30.80 -3.94 33.04
C HIS A 659 -31.92 -3.08 33.64
N VAL A 660 -32.38 -2.10 32.86
CA VAL A 660 -33.52 -1.25 33.24
C VAL A 660 -34.76 -2.13 33.43
N PRO A 661 -35.59 -1.89 34.47
CA PRO A 661 -36.88 -2.56 34.66
C PRO A 661 -37.78 -2.46 33.42
N GLN A 662 -38.56 -3.51 33.15
CA GLN A 662 -39.34 -3.60 31.90
C GLN A 662 -40.35 -2.45 31.75
N ASP A 663 -40.99 -2.04 32.84
CA ASP A 663 -41.92 -0.90 32.88
C ASP A 663 -41.28 0.40 32.42
N LEU A 664 -40.06 0.69 32.91
CA LEU A 664 -39.32 1.89 32.51
C LEU A 664 -38.70 1.76 31.13
N PHE A 665 -38.34 0.54 30.72
CA PHE A 665 -37.87 0.26 29.36
C PHE A 665 -38.96 0.54 28.33
N ASP A 666 -40.17 0.02 28.55
CA ASP A 666 -41.31 0.20 27.65
C ASP A 666 -41.69 1.69 27.55
N GLU A 667 -41.71 2.40 28.69
CA GLU A 667 -41.95 3.85 28.73
C GLU A 667 -40.90 4.66 27.94
N ALA A 668 -39.63 4.24 28.00
CA ALA A 668 -38.55 4.91 27.27
C ALA A 668 -38.60 4.64 25.76
N VAL A 669 -39.03 3.45 25.34
CA VAL A 669 -39.25 3.11 23.93
C VAL A 669 -40.41 3.91 23.37
N GLU A 670 -41.55 3.94 24.07
CA GLU A 670 -42.72 4.74 23.65
C GLU A 670 -42.37 6.23 23.53
N TYR A 671 -41.58 6.75 24.48
CA TYR A 671 -41.08 8.13 24.41
C TYR A 671 -40.20 8.38 23.18
N ALA A 672 -39.29 7.45 22.87
CA ALA A 672 -38.39 7.56 21.73
C ALA A 672 -39.13 7.49 20.39
N GLU A 673 -40.06 6.55 20.23
CA GLU A 673 -40.84 6.36 19.01
C GLU A 673 -41.76 7.56 18.72
N ASN A 674 -42.34 8.16 19.76
CA ASN A 674 -43.17 9.36 19.59
C ASN A 674 -42.35 10.60 19.20
N ALA A 675 -41.10 10.70 19.65
CA ALA A 675 -40.20 11.80 19.28
C ALA A 675 -39.66 11.65 17.84
N ASP A 676 -39.38 10.41 17.42
CA ASP A 676 -38.94 10.09 16.05
C ASP A 676 -40.05 10.43 15.03
N ALA A 677 -41.30 10.10 15.36
CA ALA A 677 -42.45 10.39 14.50
C ALA A 677 -42.75 11.89 14.34
N SER A 678 -42.41 12.74 15.33
CA SER A 678 -42.58 14.19 15.21
C SER A 678 -41.50 14.86 14.37
N ASP A 679 -40.28 14.32 14.39
CA ASP A 679 -39.17 14.86 13.59
C ASP A 679 -39.37 14.53 12.08
N ASP A 680 -39.94 13.37 11.74
CA ASP A 680 -40.29 13.00 10.35
C ASP A 680 -41.42 13.86 9.74
N GLU A 681 -42.37 14.36 10.54
CA GLU A 681 -43.48 15.23 10.07
C GLU A 681 -43.01 16.67 9.76
N ASP A 682 -41.98 17.17 10.45
CA ASP A 682 -41.41 18.50 10.23
C ASP A 682 -40.50 18.54 8.98
N ASP A 683 -39.77 17.46 8.68
CA ASP A 683 -38.92 17.34 7.48
C ASP A 683 -39.75 17.22 6.17
N GLU A 684 -40.98 16.65 6.21
CA GLU A 684 -41.87 16.60 5.04
C GLU A 684 -42.54 17.96 4.72
N MET A 685 -42.60 18.90 5.67
CA MET A 685 -43.18 20.24 5.42
C MET A 685 -42.20 21.24 4.81
N ASP A 686 -40.89 21.02 4.92
CA ASP A 686 -39.85 21.89 4.35
C ASP A 686 -39.54 21.58 2.86
N ASP A 687 -40.06 20.48 2.30
CA ASP A 687 -39.90 20.11 0.88
C ASP A 687 -41.03 20.65 -0.03
N ASP A 688 -42.07 21.29 0.53
CA ASP A 688 -43.25 21.82 -0.19
C ASP A 688 -43.34 23.38 -0.23
N GLU A 689 -42.29 24.12 0.17
CA GLU A 689 -42.11 25.57 -0.10
C GLU A 689 -41.00 25.86 -1.14
#